data_AF-A0A2T4JPS9-F1
#
_entry.id   AF-A0A2T4JPS9-F1
#
_cell.length_a   1.000
_cell.length_b   1.000
_cell.length_c   1.000
_cell.angle_alpha   90.00
_cell.angle_beta   90.00
_cell.angle_gamma   90.00
#
_symmetry.space_group_name_H-M   'P 1'
#
loop_
_entity.id
_entity.type
_entity.pdbx_description
1 polymer ?
#
loop_
_entity_poly.entity_id
_entity_poly.type
_entity_poly.pdbx_seq_one_letter_code
_entity_poly.pdbx_strand_id
1 'polypeptide(L)'
;MDGQGGADEFIVNRGAAPVSYLLTFADSGAAGDGADILTLNLRDGADDEVLVRRNFVALLNSDAEGGLTPAVERINYDASINGRVIVNGLAGNDRYYVDDTATLFTLDGGAGDDFFQIGQMFGADRGAGQVAPGDEIETVETTQGFLSQGNALPMLVYGGIGADTFRVYSNKAYLRLMGEDGNDNFVIRAFLLKGSDAVAGGGAADALGGGGDDSFLYNINAPVNIDGGNGIDTVTVLGTEGDDSFLITDQGIYGAGLSISFAGVEVAEIDGMEGDDHFYILSTNESIATRVIGGLGSDTFSVGGDVMTDIISAGSGEATAGTVNHSVASTDPAYAGAYVPPLPVSVADPASSLLEVDTSGLAVLTEGGVGGYYRVRLTQAISAAAYLTVSAARSSTQDRESEATGSAQSVLVGAAPGAGASAVVLGFDASNWNQWQTVYVTAPQDVAAEGTRDVVISHSVTGGGEVTASRVLQDVDVTVFDDDLAYAVVGGNVSQIVLAEGQPGQALSLSLSRPPAAGETVTLTAKDLGLDVTLDRAVLTFDATNWNLPQTVIVTAVDDAAYENGERHVLAFGVSSDLDGSAFNRAPDVTVVASVTDNDRGSVVVTQSDGATTVRPGQSDSYTLSLSKQPTAAVTVSVATDGQTIAASSDPRFDAATQTVTFGPEDWDQPVEIVLSYGTLTQTPQPVLAPGLQPQELSAIRGPLQIWGGIGEGVDRSLTAGVMLPTETDAALPTVVVSVDETRQTDRLDIYAAGSVTDDSGTLTETNLSGFGMGAAGLTLNMGSDLDPTYVTYAAGISYAEFEVVELMLGSGDDRLDIASTAKGALTVIHGGGGSDTIRTVADSSGQALTGGADRALVVFGDTAQDGMRYDMRGVTATGNARAFDNPGDDLIDLTHATGSVVIDGGRGDDSLTGSDHGDQIAGGSGDDRIDARDGADHVYGDNGFRVDASIRLDLLTGQLITVVSAQDVTAAGFDAGTGDALTAAGNDTILGTGLGKTVVADYGVIFQAAGVQRAFDTGSVLELRALRVTEGGSDVITLGSGDDRVLAGSGDDRIDTGEGRGFVLADSGLIRFDAQGRVTEITATDDGSYGDD
;
A
#
# COMPACT_ATOMS: atom_id res chain seq x y z
N MET A 1 4.07 36.98 32.82
CA MET A 1 2.89 36.54 33.57
C MET A 1 3.24 35.18 34.13
N ASP A 2 2.87 34.94 35.38
CA ASP A 2 3.33 33.80 36.18
C ASP A 2 2.09 33.13 36.78
N GLY A 3 1.84 31.85 36.48
CA GLY A 3 0.68 31.06 36.92
C GLY A 3 0.65 30.86 38.44
N GLN A 4 1.81 30.52 38.99
CA GLN A 4 2.12 30.27 40.39
C GLN A 4 1.75 28.89 40.91
N GLY A 5 0.53 28.42 40.85
CA GLY A 5 0.24 27.08 41.40
C GLY A 5 -1.24 26.76 41.42
N GLY A 6 -1.55 25.51 41.11
CA GLY A 6 -2.85 25.11 40.61
C GLY A 6 -2.87 25.18 39.08
N ALA A 7 -4.00 24.83 38.49
CA ALA A 7 -4.18 24.93 37.04
C ALA A 7 -4.57 26.36 36.65
N ASP A 8 -3.82 26.98 35.74
CA ASP A 8 -4.08 28.34 35.25
C ASP A 8 -4.44 28.36 33.75
N GLU A 9 -5.23 29.37 33.36
CA GLU A 9 -5.59 29.64 31.97
C GLU A 9 -5.26 31.09 31.60
N PHE A 10 -4.44 31.26 30.57
CA PHE A 10 -4.10 32.56 30.01
C PHE A 10 -4.78 32.74 28.67
N ILE A 11 -5.50 33.85 28.49
CA ILE A 11 -6.14 34.19 27.21
C ILE A 11 -5.59 35.53 26.72
N VAL A 12 -4.99 35.51 25.53
CA VAL A 12 -4.47 36.69 24.83
C VAL A 12 -5.30 36.94 23.59
N ASN A 13 -5.90 38.11 23.49
CA ASN A 13 -6.65 38.53 22.31
C ASN A 13 -5.85 39.58 21.55
N ARG A 14 -5.61 39.36 20.26
CA ARG A 14 -4.90 40.30 19.40
C ARG A 14 -5.72 41.57 19.18
N GLY A 15 -5.02 42.70 19.10
CA GLY A 15 -5.64 43.99 18.81
C GLY A 15 -5.88 44.18 17.31
N ALA A 16 -6.92 44.93 16.94
CA ALA A 16 -7.25 45.21 15.54
C ALA A 16 -6.18 46.01 14.75
N ALA A 17 -5.19 46.61 15.43
CA ALA A 17 -4.11 47.38 14.80
C ALA A 17 -2.77 46.71 15.08
N PRO A 18 -1.86 46.62 14.08
CA PRO A 18 -0.54 46.04 14.26
C PRO A 18 0.25 46.86 15.27
N VAL A 19 0.65 46.23 16.37
CA VAL A 19 1.38 46.86 17.46
C VAL A 19 2.59 46.01 17.81
N SER A 20 3.70 46.60 18.24
CA SER A 20 4.84 45.80 18.74
C SER A 20 4.75 45.63 20.25
N TYR A 21 4.71 44.39 20.72
CA TYR A 21 4.82 44.07 22.14
C TYR A 21 5.52 42.73 22.36
N LEU A 22 6.03 42.56 23.57
CA LEU A 22 6.61 41.32 24.07
C LEU A 22 5.86 40.92 25.34
N LEU A 23 5.20 39.77 25.29
CA LEU A 23 4.64 39.10 26.47
C LEU A 23 5.46 37.85 26.77
N THR A 24 5.53 37.48 28.05
CA THR A 24 6.21 36.25 28.47
C THR A 24 5.33 35.57 29.49
N PHE A 25 5.01 34.31 29.26
CA PHE A 25 4.21 33.45 30.12
C PHE A 25 5.09 32.32 30.63
N ALA A 26 4.96 32.01 31.91
CA ALA A 26 5.62 30.90 32.58
C ALA A 26 4.79 30.52 33.80
N ASP A 27 5.06 29.36 34.38
CA ASP A 27 4.58 28.95 35.68
C ASP A 27 5.76 28.65 36.62
N SER A 28 5.77 29.32 37.77
CA SER A 28 6.72 29.08 38.86
C SER A 28 6.24 28.02 39.87
N GLY A 29 5.06 27.44 39.64
CA GLY A 29 4.49 26.36 40.42
C GLY A 29 5.28 25.05 40.39
N ALA A 30 4.86 24.11 41.23
CA ALA A 30 5.47 22.79 41.23
C ALA A 30 4.98 22.02 40.00
N ALA A 31 5.88 21.30 39.31
CA ALA A 31 5.57 20.59 38.06
C ALA A 31 4.41 19.56 38.12
N GLY A 32 3.93 19.20 39.32
CA GLY A 32 2.77 18.34 39.53
C GLY A 32 1.53 19.05 40.08
N ASP A 33 1.52 20.39 40.12
CA ASP A 33 0.50 21.21 40.77
C ASP A 33 -0.39 21.93 39.75
N GLY A 34 -1.15 21.17 38.96
CA GLY A 34 -2.07 21.71 37.95
C GLY A 34 -1.53 21.65 36.52
N ALA A 35 -2.43 21.89 35.57
CA ALA A 35 -2.12 21.95 34.16
C ALA A 35 -2.41 23.37 33.63
N ASP A 36 -1.45 23.98 32.95
CA ASP A 36 -1.51 25.37 32.52
C ASP A 36 -1.73 25.50 31.02
N ILE A 37 -2.70 26.33 30.63
CA ILE A 37 -3.12 26.51 29.23
C ILE A 37 -2.91 27.97 28.80
N LEU A 38 -2.39 28.15 27.60
CA LEU A 38 -2.27 29.46 26.95
C LEU A 38 -3.06 29.48 25.65
N THR A 39 -4.07 30.34 25.55
CA THR A 39 -4.88 30.56 24.35
C THR A 39 -4.55 31.91 23.72
N LEU A 40 -4.26 31.90 22.42
CA LEU A 40 -3.98 33.05 21.58
C LEU A 40 -5.10 33.19 20.55
N ASN A 41 -5.87 34.27 20.60
CA ASN A 41 -6.89 34.59 19.60
C ASN A 41 -6.36 35.67 18.66
N LEU A 42 -6.35 35.36 17.36
CA LEU A 42 -5.92 36.21 16.26
C LEU A 42 -6.98 37.25 15.88
N ARG A 43 -6.81 37.95 14.75
CA ARG A 43 -7.71 39.02 14.31
C ARG A 43 -8.84 38.45 13.46
N ASP A 44 -10.04 38.46 14.02
CA ASP A 44 -11.27 38.10 13.29
C ASP A 44 -11.46 38.93 11.98
N GLY A 45 -11.49 38.21 10.86
CA GLY A 45 -11.68 38.69 9.50
C GLY A 45 -10.43 39.23 8.81
N ALA A 46 -9.22 38.93 9.29
CA ALA A 46 -7.98 39.45 8.72
C ALA A 46 -6.88 38.40 8.61
N ASP A 47 -6.26 38.32 7.44
CA ASP A 47 -5.14 37.43 7.15
C ASP A 47 -3.95 37.69 8.11
N ASP A 48 -3.67 36.69 8.95
CA ASP A 48 -2.61 36.70 9.96
C ASP A 48 -1.48 35.74 9.60
N GLU A 49 -0.23 36.16 9.82
CA GLU A 49 0.95 35.32 9.66
C GLU A 49 1.56 35.00 11.04
N VAL A 50 1.68 33.71 11.36
CA VAL A 50 2.10 33.19 12.67
C VAL A 50 3.36 32.35 12.50
N LEU A 51 4.39 32.68 13.29
CA LEU A 51 5.62 31.90 13.40
C LEU A 51 5.70 31.28 14.80
N VAL A 52 5.68 29.95 14.87
CA VAL A 52 5.79 29.17 16.11
C VAL A 52 7.21 28.61 16.22
N ARG A 53 7.86 28.87 17.35
CA ARG A 53 9.15 28.31 17.72
C ARG A 53 9.12 27.80 19.14
N ARG A 54 10.10 26.97 19.49
CA ARG A 54 10.21 26.27 20.79
C ARG A 54 9.75 27.10 22.00
N ASN A 55 10.21 28.35 22.09
CA ASN A 55 9.99 29.21 23.26
C ASN A 55 9.15 30.47 22.97
N PHE A 56 8.59 30.62 21.76
CA PHE A 56 7.74 31.77 21.46
C PHE A 56 6.82 31.56 20.26
N VAL A 57 5.69 32.26 20.27
CA VAL A 57 4.85 32.50 19.10
C VAL A 57 5.01 33.97 18.69
N ALA A 58 5.28 34.22 17.41
CA ALA A 58 5.42 35.55 16.84
C ALA A 58 4.34 35.78 15.78
N LEU A 59 3.57 36.84 15.95
CA LEU A 59 2.58 37.28 14.95
C LEU A 59 3.24 38.35 14.11
N LEU A 60 3.40 38.03 12.83
CA LEU A 60 4.08 38.84 11.85
C LEU A 60 3.08 39.80 11.21
N ASN A 61 3.56 40.99 10.84
CA ASN A 61 2.75 42.02 10.21
C ASN A 61 3.31 42.32 8.83
N SER A 62 2.49 42.17 7.79
CA SER A 62 2.81 42.54 6.41
C SER A 62 2.49 44.02 6.14
N ASP A 63 3.23 44.63 5.22
CA ASP A 63 2.90 45.94 4.65
C ASP A 63 1.88 45.82 3.50
N ALA A 64 1.47 46.96 2.92
CA ALA A 64 0.47 46.98 1.86
C ALA A 64 0.96 46.33 0.55
N GLU A 65 2.25 46.04 0.44
CA GLU A 65 2.90 45.37 -0.68
C GLU A 65 3.21 43.89 -0.38
N GLY A 66 2.85 43.38 0.81
CA GLY A 66 3.06 42.00 1.24
C GLY A 66 4.43 41.70 1.86
N GLY A 67 5.25 42.71 2.14
CA GLY A 67 6.54 42.56 2.81
C GLY A 67 6.44 42.59 4.33
N LEU A 68 7.21 41.73 5.01
CA LEU A 68 7.24 41.70 6.49
C LEU A 68 7.77 43.03 7.07
N THR A 69 6.95 43.65 7.92
CA THR A 69 7.34 44.84 8.66
C THR A 69 8.21 44.49 9.86
N PRO A 70 9.06 45.43 10.35
CA PRO A 70 9.82 45.22 11.59
C PRO A 70 8.96 45.11 12.86
N ALA A 71 7.65 45.37 12.78
CA ALA A 71 6.75 45.32 13.92
C ALA A 71 6.26 43.89 14.13
N VAL A 72 6.65 43.27 15.24
CA VAL A 72 6.26 41.89 15.60
C VAL A 72 5.58 41.88 16.96
N GLU A 73 4.52 41.08 17.09
CA GLU A 73 3.88 40.76 18.36
C GLU A 73 4.45 39.43 18.84
N ARG A 74 5.26 39.45 19.91
CA ARG A 74 5.97 38.26 20.38
C ARG A 74 5.44 37.79 21.72
N ILE A 75 5.12 36.50 21.81
CA ILE A 75 4.59 35.84 23.00
C ILE A 75 5.52 34.70 23.36
N ASN A 76 6.37 34.93 24.36
CA ASN A 76 7.25 33.90 24.88
C ASN A 76 6.47 32.96 25.81
N TYR A 77 6.75 31.68 25.69
CA TYR A 77 6.30 30.61 26.58
C TYR A 77 7.45 29.62 26.80
N ASP A 78 7.31 28.72 27.75
CA ASP A 78 8.25 27.62 27.94
C ASP A 78 7.49 26.33 28.33
N ALA A 79 8.22 25.26 28.60
CA ALA A 79 7.66 23.97 28.97
C ALA A 79 6.89 23.96 30.31
N SER A 80 6.89 25.05 31.08
CA SER A 80 6.04 25.18 32.27
C SER A 80 4.56 25.36 31.93
N ILE A 81 4.24 25.83 30.71
CA ILE A 81 2.87 25.77 30.18
C ILE A 81 2.59 24.32 29.76
N ASN A 82 2.42 23.46 30.75
CA ASN A 82 2.44 22.00 30.62
C ASN A 82 1.12 21.40 30.10
N GLY A 83 0.03 22.18 30.06
CA GLY A 83 -1.30 21.77 29.61
C GLY A 83 -1.40 21.76 28.10
N ARG A 84 -1.45 22.94 27.47
CA ARG A 84 -1.52 23.11 26.01
C ARG A 84 -1.38 24.59 25.61
N VAL A 85 -0.78 24.86 24.46
CA VAL A 85 -0.88 26.17 23.79
C VAL A 85 -1.87 26.05 22.63
N ILE A 86 -2.82 26.98 22.55
CA ILE A 86 -3.88 27.01 21.54
C ILE A 86 -3.77 28.33 20.78
N VAL A 87 -3.76 28.26 19.45
CA VAL A 87 -3.78 29.44 18.56
C VAL A 87 -5.01 29.36 17.67
N ASN A 88 -5.92 30.33 17.79
CA ASN A 88 -7.16 30.39 17.00
C ASN A 88 -7.07 31.55 15.99
N GLY A 89 -7.18 31.24 14.71
CA GLY A 89 -7.23 32.18 13.59
C GLY A 89 -8.51 33.00 13.52
N LEU A 90 -9.64 32.35 13.82
CA LEU A 90 -10.99 32.91 13.63
C LEU A 90 -11.28 33.06 12.13
N ALA A 91 -11.79 34.20 11.65
CA ALA A 91 -11.96 34.38 10.20
C ALA A 91 -10.74 35.05 9.55
N GLY A 92 -10.46 34.73 8.28
CA GLY A 92 -9.32 35.27 7.52
C GLY A 92 -8.57 34.14 6.80
N ASN A 93 -7.68 34.48 5.87
CA ASN A 93 -6.80 33.48 5.26
C ASN A 93 -5.45 33.53 5.99
N ASP A 94 -5.35 32.75 7.06
CA ASP A 94 -4.23 32.74 7.99
C ASP A 94 -3.11 31.80 7.55
N ARG A 95 -1.89 32.08 8.05
CA ARG A 95 -0.70 31.30 7.71
C ARG A 95 0.10 30.96 8.96
N TYR A 96 0.36 29.68 9.17
CA TYR A 96 1.09 29.17 10.31
C TYR A 96 2.40 28.52 9.86
N TYR A 97 3.52 28.91 10.47
CA TYR A 97 4.85 28.36 10.21
C TYR A 97 5.42 27.83 11.51
N VAL A 98 5.67 26.53 11.61
CA VAL A 98 6.10 25.86 12.85
C VAL A 98 7.50 25.30 12.70
N ASP A 99 8.44 25.78 13.53
CA ASP A 99 9.83 25.30 13.56
C ASP A 99 10.11 24.29 14.68
N ASP A 100 9.53 24.52 15.87
CA ASP A 100 9.69 23.66 17.06
C ASP A 100 8.61 24.00 18.12
N THR A 101 8.29 23.07 19.03
CA THR A 101 7.36 23.27 20.15
C THR A 101 7.94 22.77 21.48
N ALA A 102 7.85 23.57 22.56
CA ALA A 102 8.24 23.12 23.91
C ALA A 102 7.12 22.43 24.71
N THR A 103 5.88 22.47 24.24
CA THR A 103 4.70 21.87 24.90
C THR A 103 3.70 21.37 23.85
N LEU A 104 2.59 20.78 24.29
CA LEU A 104 1.47 20.36 23.43
C LEU A 104 0.85 21.57 22.74
N PHE A 105 0.51 21.44 21.45
CA PHE A 105 -0.05 22.52 20.65
C PHE A 105 -1.37 22.15 19.97
N THR A 106 -2.25 23.14 19.84
CA THR A 106 -3.39 23.11 18.92
C THR A 106 -3.38 24.37 18.07
N LEU A 107 -3.41 24.19 16.75
CA LEU A 107 -3.60 25.27 15.77
C LEU A 107 -5.00 25.10 15.17
N ASP A 108 -5.71 26.20 15.01
CA ASP A 108 -7.13 26.22 14.62
C ASP A 108 -7.27 27.40 13.65
N GLY A 109 -7.37 27.10 12.34
CA GLY A 109 -7.43 28.09 11.27
C GLY A 109 -8.71 28.92 11.35
N GLY A 110 -9.84 28.23 11.32
CA GLY A 110 -11.14 28.83 11.52
C GLY A 110 -11.88 28.97 10.19
N ALA A 111 -12.21 30.18 9.76
CA ALA A 111 -12.97 30.39 8.52
C ALA A 111 -12.16 31.18 7.49
N GLY A 112 -11.87 30.57 6.35
CA GLY A 112 -11.05 31.12 5.28
C GLY A 112 -10.19 30.04 4.66
N ASP A 113 -9.43 30.38 3.62
CA ASP A 113 -8.48 29.42 3.02
C ASP A 113 -7.14 29.58 3.75
N ASP A 114 -6.89 28.72 4.74
CA ASP A 114 -5.75 28.77 5.65
C ASP A 114 -4.57 27.92 5.14
N PHE A 115 -3.36 28.28 5.59
CA PHE A 115 -2.13 27.59 5.23
C PHE A 115 -1.31 27.22 6.45
N PHE A 116 -0.99 25.94 6.61
CA PHE A 116 -0.18 25.42 7.70
C PHE A 116 1.11 24.83 7.13
N GLN A 117 2.26 25.25 7.66
CA GLN A 117 3.55 24.66 7.35
C GLN A 117 4.24 24.17 8.62
N ILE A 118 4.38 22.84 8.74
CA ILE A 118 5.06 22.16 9.85
C ILE A 118 6.45 21.71 9.40
N GLY A 119 7.48 22.28 10.00
CA GLY A 119 8.85 22.16 9.52
C GLY A 119 9.13 23.13 8.36
N GLN A 120 10.30 23.74 8.39
CA GLN A 120 10.74 24.74 7.42
C GLN A 120 12.16 24.43 6.94
N MET A 121 12.46 24.83 5.70
CA MET A 121 13.76 24.65 5.09
C MET A 121 14.55 25.97 5.05
N PHE A 122 15.78 25.95 5.54
CA PHE A 122 16.68 27.10 5.58
C PHE A 122 17.96 26.85 4.77
N GLY A 123 18.56 27.91 4.22
CA GLY A 123 19.82 27.80 3.48
C GLY A 123 21.06 27.66 4.39
N ALA A 124 20.95 28.07 5.65
CA ALA A 124 22.02 27.98 6.64
C ALA A 124 21.51 27.51 8.01
N ASP A 125 22.39 26.88 8.78
CA ASP A 125 22.15 26.51 10.17
C ASP A 125 21.64 27.71 11.00
N ARG A 126 20.61 27.45 11.81
CA ARG A 126 19.87 28.45 12.61
C ARG A 126 20.49 28.63 13.99
N GLY A 127 21.82 28.60 14.03
CA GLY A 127 22.64 28.82 15.21
C GLY A 127 23.13 30.27 15.39
N ALA A 128 24.07 30.43 16.31
CA ALA A 128 24.58 31.74 16.73
C ALA A 128 25.23 32.52 15.57
N GLY A 129 24.62 33.65 15.20
CA GLY A 129 25.08 34.55 14.13
C GLY A 129 24.02 34.86 13.08
N GLN A 130 23.06 33.95 12.91
CA GLN A 130 21.99 33.99 11.91
C GLN A 130 20.65 34.36 12.56
N VAL A 131 20.49 33.98 13.83
CA VAL A 131 19.38 34.31 14.72
C VAL A 131 19.87 35.03 15.97
N ALA A 132 18.94 35.69 16.67
CA ALA A 132 19.25 36.37 17.92
C ALA A 132 19.53 35.33 19.04
N PRO A 133 20.39 35.66 20.03
CA PRO A 133 20.61 34.75 21.15
C PRO A 133 19.33 34.42 21.92
N GLY A 134 19.03 33.14 22.08
CA GLY A 134 17.79 32.62 22.66
C GLY A 134 16.69 32.26 21.64
N ASP A 135 16.88 32.63 20.37
CA ASP A 135 15.96 32.31 19.25
C ASP A 135 16.52 31.21 18.34
N GLU A 136 17.58 30.51 18.79
CA GLU A 136 18.17 29.37 18.09
C GLU A 136 17.14 28.27 17.85
N ILE A 137 17.22 27.67 16.66
CA ILE A 137 16.35 26.58 16.22
C ILE A 137 17.25 25.37 16.01
N GLU A 138 16.82 24.23 16.54
CA GLU A 138 17.46 22.98 16.20
C GLU A 138 17.11 22.63 14.75
N THR A 139 18.15 22.43 13.93
CA THR A 139 17.98 22.04 12.54
C THR A 139 18.80 20.80 12.22
N VAL A 140 18.30 20.00 11.29
CA VAL A 140 18.97 18.84 10.74
C VAL A 140 19.46 19.20 9.35
N GLU A 141 20.74 18.93 9.07
CA GLU A 141 21.32 19.21 7.77
C GLU A 141 20.89 18.12 6.78
N THR A 142 20.18 18.52 5.73
CA THR A 142 19.74 17.69 4.61
C THR A 142 20.56 18.01 3.35
N THR A 143 20.38 17.22 2.31
CA THR A 143 20.91 17.49 0.96
C THR A 143 20.40 18.82 0.38
N GLN A 144 19.19 19.23 0.77
CA GLN A 144 18.47 20.41 0.26
C GLN A 144 18.53 21.64 1.18
N GLY A 145 19.19 21.56 2.35
CA GLY A 145 19.34 22.68 3.26
C GLY A 145 19.38 22.27 4.74
N PHE A 146 18.91 23.15 5.62
CA PHE A 146 18.76 22.90 7.05
C PHE A 146 17.28 22.86 7.40
N LEU A 147 16.79 21.67 7.76
CA LEU A 147 15.40 21.40 8.05
C LEU A 147 15.12 21.60 9.55
N SER A 148 14.11 22.39 9.91
CA SER A 148 13.68 22.51 11.31
C SER A 148 12.91 21.28 11.78
N GLN A 149 12.86 21.08 13.10
CA GLN A 149 12.26 19.87 13.69
C GLN A 149 10.74 19.76 13.42
N GLY A 150 10.04 20.89 13.27
CA GLY A 150 8.59 20.95 13.14
C GLY A 150 7.91 21.01 14.50
N ASN A 151 7.21 19.96 14.92
CA ASN A 151 6.71 19.82 16.29
C ASN A 151 7.52 18.76 17.05
N ALA A 152 8.00 19.10 18.25
CA ALA A 152 8.73 18.18 19.13
C ALA A 152 7.83 17.49 20.15
N LEU A 153 6.60 17.96 20.32
CA LEU A 153 5.55 17.34 21.12
C LEU A 153 4.25 17.24 20.29
N PRO A 154 3.31 16.36 20.68
CA PRO A 154 2.09 16.13 19.91
C PRO A 154 1.36 17.43 19.57
N MET A 155 0.94 17.52 18.31
CA MET A 155 0.27 18.69 17.74
C MET A 155 -1.01 18.27 17.01
N LEU A 156 -2.06 19.06 17.20
CA LEU A 156 -3.32 18.96 16.48
C LEU A 156 -3.52 20.23 15.66
N VAL A 157 -3.93 20.09 14.41
CA VAL A 157 -4.23 21.20 13.51
C VAL A 157 -5.65 21.02 12.96
N TYR A 158 -6.48 22.03 13.11
CA TYR A 158 -7.78 22.14 12.45
C TYR A 158 -7.68 23.18 11.33
N GLY A 159 -8.09 22.81 10.11
CA GLY A 159 -8.29 23.73 9.00
C GLY A 159 -9.49 24.62 9.28
N GLY A 160 -10.67 24.00 9.26
CA GLY A 160 -11.93 24.65 9.57
C GLY A 160 -12.81 24.75 8.33
N ILE A 161 -13.36 25.93 8.08
CA ILE A 161 -14.22 26.19 6.92
C ILE A 161 -13.40 26.87 5.84
N GLY A 162 -13.16 26.20 4.72
CA GLY A 162 -12.44 26.76 3.59
C GLY A 162 -11.67 25.70 2.82
N ALA A 163 -10.94 26.11 1.78
CA ALA A 163 -10.01 25.20 1.11
C ALA A 163 -8.62 25.36 1.72
N ASP A 164 -8.30 24.54 2.71
CA ASP A 164 -7.10 24.67 3.52
C ASP A 164 -5.93 23.89 2.91
N THR A 165 -4.71 24.33 3.22
CA THR A 165 -3.49 23.67 2.76
C THR A 165 -2.56 23.38 3.93
N PHE A 166 -2.25 22.09 4.11
CA PHE A 166 -1.32 21.60 5.11
C PHE A 166 -0.04 21.14 4.42
N ARG A 167 1.10 21.65 4.85
CA ARG A 167 2.42 21.28 4.33
C ARG A 167 3.30 20.78 5.46
N VAL A 168 3.75 19.54 5.36
CA VAL A 168 4.60 18.90 6.38
C VAL A 168 5.94 18.54 5.77
N TYR A 169 6.99 19.24 6.22
CA TYR A 169 8.38 18.93 5.89
C TYR A 169 9.08 18.12 6.99
N SER A 170 8.71 18.32 8.25
CA SER A 170 9.23 17.52 9.36
C SER A 170 8.30 17.57 10.56
N ASN A 171 8.20 16.46 11.28
CA ASN A 171 7.58 16.38 12.60
C ASN A 171 8.31 15.32 13.45
N LYS A 172 8.58 15.62 14.72
CA LYS A 172 9.25 14.68 15.66
C LYS A 172 8.33 14.08 16.70
N ALA A 173 7.08 14.53 16.73
CA ALA A 173 6.01 13.94 17.51
C ALA A 173 4.75 13.78 16.66
N TYR A 174 3.82 13.00 17.19
CA TYR A 174 2.53 12.72 16.54
C TYR A 174 1.87 14.02 16.06
N LEU A 175 1.43 14.01 14.80
CA LEU A 175 0.78 15.14 14.17
C LEU A 175 -0.58 14.69 13.64
N ARG A 176 -1.65 15.33 14.11
CA ARG A 176 -2.99 15.12 13.57
C ARG A 176 -3.45 16.35 12.82
N LEU A 177 -3.91 16.14 11.59
CA LEU A 177 -4.40 17.16 10.67
C LEU A 177 -5.87 16.87 10.38
N MET A 178 -6.72 17.84 10.66
CA MET A 178 -8.16 17.78 10.41
C MET A 178 -8.49 18.86 9.39
N GLY A 179 -8.99 18.50 8.22
CA GLY A 179 -9.44 19.45 7.20
C GLY A 179 -10.72 20.15 7.61
N GLU A 180 -11.71 19.36 8.03
CA GLU A 180 -13.07 19.78 8.42
C GLU A 180 -13.99 20.03 7.21
N ASP A 181 -14.38 21.27 6.91
CA ASP A 181 -15.33 21.58 5.83
C ASP A 181 -14.63 22.29 4.68
N GLY A 182 -14.49 21.62 3.54
CA GLY A 182 -13.99 22.21 2.31
C GLY A 182 -13.14 21.23 1.50
N ASN A 183 -12.46 21.74 0.47
CA ASN A 183 -11.60 20.89 -0.35
C ASN A 183 -10.16 21.13 0.09
N ASP A 184 -9.64 20.27 0.95
CA ASP A 184 -8.37 20.46 1.62
C ASP A 184 -7.22 19.73 0.91
N ASN A 185 -6.02 20.27 1.07
CA ASN A 185 -4.81 19.73 0.46
C ASN A 185 -3.71 19.46 1.49
N PHE A 186 -3.31 18.21 1.63
CA PHE A 186 -2.27 17.75 2.55
C PHE A 186 -1.02 17.35 1.77
N VAL A 187 0.03 18.15 1.85
CA VAL A 187 1.32 17.90 1.17
C VAL A 187 2.39 17.49 2.19
N ILE A 188 2.86 16.25 2.11
CA ILE A 188 3.88 15.70 3.00
C ILE A 188 5.11 15.35 2.16
N ARG A 189 6.30 15.77 2.62
CA ARG A 189 7.55 15.60 1.87
C ARG A 189 8.64 14.91 2.69
N ALA A 190 9.33 13.96 2.07
CA ALA A 190 10.51 13.30 2.60
C ALA A 190 11.81 14.08 2.32
N PHE A 191 12.85 13.83 3.11
CA PHE A 191 14.17 14.45 2.93
C PHE A 191 15.31 13.49 3.29
N LEU A 192 16.42 13.55 2.53
CA LEU A 192 17.66 12.85 2.84
C LEU A 192 18.58 13.65 3.76
N LEU A 193 19.25 12.95 4.69
CA LEU A 193 20.24 13.53 5.59
C LEU A 193 21.57 13.76 4.87
N LYS A 194 22.23 14.90 5.12
CA LYS A 194 23.52 15.18 4.49
C LYS A 194 24.63 14.28 5.05
N GLY A 195 25.48 13.76 4.16
CA GLY A 195 26.59 12.89 4.51
C GLY A 195 26.24 11.40 4.52
N SER A 196 25.01 11.04 4.12
CA SER A 196 24.74 9.73 3.54
C SER A 196 25.41 9.66 2.16
N ASP A 197 26.74 9.60 2.13
CA ASP A 197 27.52 9.54 0.90
C ASP A 197 27.46 8.11 0.33
N ALA A 198 26.38 7.84 -0.41
CA ALA A 198 26.41 7.01 -1.61
C ALA A 198 26.61 7.91 -2.85
N VAL A 199 27.60 8.81 -2.83
CA VAL A 199 28.04 9.45 -4.07
C VAL A 199 28.91 8.45 -4.81
N ALA A 200 28.40 7.96 -5.94
CA ALA A 200 29.15 7.17 -6.91
C ALA A 200 30.51 7.86 -7.21
N GLY A 201 31.58 7.33 -6.60
CA GLY A 201 32.96 7.64 -6.92
C GLY A 201 33.63 8.74 -6.08
N GLY A 202 34.21 8.33 -4.94
CA GLY A 202 35.57 8.75 -4.58
C GLY A 202 35.80 9.36 -3.19
N GLY A 203 36.20 8.51 -2.24
CA GLY A 203 37.35 8.79 -1.37
C GLY A 203 37.13 9.50 -0.04
N ALA A 204 36.77 8.69 0.96
CA ALA A 204 37.22 8.71 2.37
C ALA A 204 36.76 9.85 3.32
N ALA A 205 35.85 9.51 4.24
CA ALA A 205 36.14 9.45 5.68
C ALA A 205 35.06 8.63 6.46
N ASP A 206 35.50 7.50 7.04
CA ASP A 206 34.96 6.69 8.14
C ASP A 206 33.48 6.85 8.59
N ALA A 207 32.63 5.91 8.13
CA ALA A 207 31.65 5.21 8.97
C ALA A 207 31.58 3.74 8.50
N LEU A 208 31.64 2.80 9.45
CA LEU A 208 31.86 1.37 9.20
C LEU A 208 30.63 0.70 8.57
N GLY A 209 30.60 0.56 7.25
CA GLY A 209 29.72 -0.37 6.51
C GLY A 209 30.56 -1.47 5.85
N GLY A 210 30.37 -2.72 6.27
CA GLY A 210 30.98 -3.86 5.60
C GLY A 210 30.18 -4.22 4.35
N GLY A 211 30.71 -3.88 3.17
CA GLY A 211 30.42 -4.47 1.86
C GLY A 211 28.96 -4.65 1.46
N GLY A 212 28.43 -3.72 0.67
CA GLY A 212 27.25 -3.97 -0.16
C GLY A 212 26.31 -2.77 -0.29
N ASP A 213 26.00 -2.11 0.82
CA ASP A 213 24.81 -1.26 0.86
C ASP A 213 25.18 0.22 1.00
N ASP A 214 25.10 0.91 -0.14
CA ASP A 214 25.16 2.35 -0.30
C ASP A 214 23.82 2.95 0.22
N SER A 215 23.60 2.97 1.54
CA SER A 215 22.31 3.38 2.12
C SER A 215 22.17 4.90 2.32
N PHE A 216 21.16 5.48 1.69
CA PHE A 216 20.64 6.79 2.03
C PHE A 216 19.96 6.75 3.41
N LEU A 217 20.10 7.83 4.18
CA LEU A 217 19.43 7.96 5.48
C LEU A 217 18.37 9.05 5.41
N TYR A 218 17.14 8.71 5.77
CA TYR A 218 15.99 9.63 5.75
C TYR A 218 15.89 10.49 7.02
N ASN A 219 15.35 11.70 6.89
CA ASN A 219 14.78 12.41 8.03
C ASN A 219 13.48 11.71 8.45
N ILE A 220 13.53 10.91 9.51
CA ILE A 220 12.34 10.20 10.00
C ILE A 220 11.35 11.17 10.62
N ASN A 221 10.14 11.14 10.11
CA ASN A 221 8.99 11.83 10.64
C ASN A 221 8.22 10.92 11.60
N ALA A 222 7.68 11.49 12.67
CA ALA A 222 6.71 10.76 13.49
C ALA A 222 5.40 10.53 12.70
N PRO A 223 4.53 9.61 13.13
CA PRO A 223 3.27 9.35 12.42
C PRO A 223 2.42 10.62 12.24
N VAL A 224 1.88 10.77 11.03
CA VAL A 224 0.93 11.82 10.64
C VAL A 224 -0.41 11.16 10.39
N ASN A 225 -1.46 11.64 11.06
CA ASN A 225 -2.82 11.18 10.87
C ASN A 225 -3.66 12.30 10.26
N ILE A 226 -4.31 12.00 9.14
CA ILE A 226 -5.09 12.95 8.35
C ILE A 226 -6.55 12.53 8.39
N ASP A 227 -7.42 13.49 8.65
CA ASP A 227 -8.86 13.39 8.47
C ASP A 227 -9.26 14.54 7.55
N GLY A 228 -9.61 14.24 6.29
CA GLY A 228 -9.99 15.28 5.32
C GLY A 228 -11.29 15.97 5.73
N GLY A 229 -12.30 15.16 6.05
CA GLY A 229 -13.59 15.66 6.53
C GLY A 229 -14.63 15.70 5.40
N ASN A 230 -15.31 16.82 5.27
CA ASN A 230 -16.34 17.04 4.26
C ASN A 230 -15.76 17.80 3.06
N GLY A 231 -15.74 17.17 1.90
CA GLY A 231 -15.43 17.85 0.64
C GLY A 231 -14.73 16.90 -0.30
N ILE A 232 -13.85 17.42 -1.16
CA ILE A 232 -12.89 16.61 -1.91
C ILE A 232 -11.51 16.93 -1.39
N ASP A 233 -10.97 16.01 -0.61
CA ASP A 233 -9.70 16.17 0.05
C ASP A 233 -8.60 15.42 -0.70
N THR A 234 -7.42 16.03 -0.76
CA THR A 234 -6.28 15.51 -1.49
C THR A 234 -5.08 15.34 -0.56
N VAL A 235 -4.54 14.13 -0.48
CA VAL A 235 -3.22 13.88 0.12
C VAL A 235 -2.17 13.72 -0.99
N THR A 236 -1.06 14.43 -0.87
CA THR A 236 0.09 14.39 -1.78
C THR A 236 1.35 14.07 -0.99
N VAL A 237 2.01 12.97 -1.37
CA VAL A 237 3.25 12.49 -0.77
C VAL A 237 4.38 12.66 -1.76
N LEU A 238 5.42 13.36 -1.35
CA LEU A 238 6.62 13.61 -2.15
C LEU A 238 7.81 12.84 -1.57
N GLY A 239 8.45 12.05 -2.42
CA GLY A 239 9.70 11.35 -2.16
C GLY A 239 10.91 12.28 -2.07
N THR A 240 12.08 11.67 -2.18
CA THR A 240 13.39 12.31 -2.09
C THR A 240 14.06 12.43 -3.46
N GLU A 241 15.32 12.82 -3.49
CA GLU A 241 16.09 12.89 -4.74
C GLU A 241 16.95 11.64 -5.00
N GLY A 242 16.73 10.57 -4.23
CA GLY A 242 17.37 9.28 -4.40
C GLY A 242 16.38 8.14 -4.18
N ASP A 243 16.85 6.91 -4.35
CA ASP A 243 16.05 5.69 -4.42
C ASP A 243 15.16 5.48 -3.17
N ASP A 244 13.85 5.64 -3.35
CA ASP A 244 12.84 5.47 -2.31
C ASP A 244 12.13 4.11 -2.41
N SER A 245 11.53 3.69 -1.30
CA SER A 245 10.62 2.52 -1.27
C SER A 245 9.35 2.88 -0.53
N PHE A 246 8.21 2.75 -1.21
CA PHE A 246 6.88 3.07 -0.70
C PHE A 246 5.99 1.83 -0.59
N LEU A 247 5.23 1.77 0.49
CA LEU A 247 4.17 0.82 0.74
C LEU A 247 2.83 1.56 0.77
N ILE A 248 1.92 1.17 -0.12
CA ILE A 248 0.62 1.80 -0.31
C ILE A 248 -0.48 0.79 0.04
N THR A 249 -1.37 1.18 0.94
CA THR A 249 -2.56 0.42 1.33
C THR A 249 -3.81 1.29 1.25
N ASP A 250 -4.97 0.67 1.43
CA ASP A 250 -6.28 1.31 1.53
C ASP A 250 -6.46 2.21 2.77
N GLN A 251 -5.50 2.21 3.70
CA GLN A 251 -5.54 2.96 4.96
C GLN A 251 -4.36 3.94 5.16
N GLY A 252 -3.31 3.84 4.34
CA GLY A 252 -2.11 4.63 4.57
C GLY A 252 -1.01 4.47 3.51
N ILE A 253 -0.03 5.37 3.62
CA ILE A 253 1.19 5.42 2.80
C ILE A 253 2.40 5.45 3.74
N TYR A 254 3.37 4.57 3.49
CA TYR A 254 4.56 4.42 4.31
C TYR A 254 5.81 4.31 3.45
N GLY A 255 6.94 4.87 3.88
CA GLY A 255 8.19 4.83 3.10
C GLY A 255 8.92 6.17 3.13
N ALA A 256 10.18 6.19 2.70
CA ALA A 256 11.04 7.40 2.68
C ALA A 256 11.10 8.18 4.02
N GLY A 257 10.93 7.48 5.15
CA GLY A 257 10.87 8.08 6.49
C GLY A 257 9.51 8.67 6.87
N LEU A 258 8.47 8.48 6.06
CA LEU A 258 7.10 8.95 6.26
C LEU A 258 6.18 7.82 6.73
N SER A 259 5.23 8.16 7.58
CA SER A 259 4.20 7.26 8.11
C SER A 259 2.88 8.02 8.15
N ILE A 260 2.03 7.78 7.15
CA ILE A 260 0.83 8.57 6.90
C ILE A 260 -0.39 7.66 6.94
N SER A 261 -1.32 7.94 7.83
CA SER A 261 -2.67 7.37 7.81
C SER A 261 -3.67 8.44 7.41
N PHE A 262 -4.69 8.07 6.64
CA PHE A 262 -5.72 9.00 6.22
C PHE A 262 -7.12 8.39 6.30
N ALA A 263 -8.08 9.23 6.65
CA ALA A 263 -9.52 8.96 6.59
C ALA A 263 -10.22 10.18 5.95
N GLY A 264 -11.39 9.96 5.34
CA GLY A 264 -12.15 11.04 4.70
C GLY A 264 -11.38 11.78 3.61
N VAL A 265 -10.59 11.06 2.80
CA VAL A 265 -9.82 11.62 1.67
C VAL A 265 -10.30 10.95 0.39
N GLU A 266 -10.47 11.69 -0.69
CA GLU A 266 -10.95 11.17 -1.99
C GLU A 266 -9.84 11.04 -3.03
N VAL A 267 -8.73 11.75 -2.88
CA VAL A 267 -7.57 11.69 -3.78
C VAL A 267 -6.29 11.46 -3.01
N ALA A 268 -5.56 10.39 -3.35
CA ALA A 268 -4.26 10.10 -2.79
C ALA A 268 -3.20 10.05 -3.88
N GLU A 269 -2.16 10.87 -3.75
CA GLU A 269 -1.12 11.03 -4.73
C GLU A 269 0.25 10.80 -4.11
N ILE A 270 1.08 10.02 -4.81
CA ILE A 270 2.45 9.70 -4.41
C ILE A 270 3.36 10.00 -5.61
N ASP A 271 4.43 10.76 -5.39
CA ASP A 271 5.44 11.12 -6.40
C ASP A 271 6.83 10.77 -5.84
N GLY A 272 7.51 9.79 -6.45
CA GLY A 272 8.86 9.36 -6.08
C GLY A 272 9.94 10.42 -6.33
N MET A 273 9.63 11.40 -7.19
CA MET A 273 10.51 12.49 -7.62
C MET A 273 11.69 12.04 -8.48
N GLU A 274 12.89 11.87 -7.89
CA GLU A 274 14.10 11.50 -8.60
C GLU A 274 14.78 10.35 -7.86
N GLY A 275 15.30 9.34 -8.57
CA GLY A 275 15.83 8.13 -7.94
C GLY A 275 15.33 6.90 -8.68
N ASP A 276 15.89 5.72 -8.41
CA ASP A 276 15.30 4.46 -8.88
C ASP A 276 14.32 3.96 -7.79
N ASP A 277 13.04 4.31 -7.91
CA ASP A 277 12.05 4.13 -6.85
C ASP A 277 11.28 2.80 -6.93
N HIS A 278 10.89 2.27 -5.77
CA HIS A 278 10.08 1.05 -5.68
C HIS A 278 8.73 1.30 -4.97
N PHE A 279 7.62 1.04 -5.67
CA PHE A 279 6.27 1.17 -5.13
C PHE A 279 5.59 -0.18 -4.96
N TYR A 280 5.23 -0.53 -3.72
CA TYR A 280 4.43 -1.70 -3.40
C TYR A 280 2.99 -1.29 -3.15
N ILE A 281 2.08 -1.60 -4.08
CA ILE A 281 0.65 -1.29 -3.98
C ILE A 281 -0.10 -2.55 -3.58
N LEU A 282 -0.50 -2.64 -2.32
CA LEU A 282 -1.17 -3.84 -1.77
C LEU A 282 -2.71 -3.73 -1.83
N SER A 283 -3.25 -2.54 -1.62
CA SER A 283 -4.69 -2.30 -1.64
C SER A 283 -5.00 -0.85 -1.98
N THR A 284 -6.20 -0.61 -2.54
CA THR A 284 -6.74 0.74 -2.75
C THR A 284 -8.17 0.80 -2.21
N ASN A 285 -8.56 1.96 -1.68
CA ASN A 285 -9.90 2.17 -1.12
C ASN A 285 -10.89 2.54 -2.24
N GLU A 286 -12.09 1.94 -2.25
CA GLU A 286 -13.10 2.14 -3.30
C GLU A 286 -13.57 3.59 -3.48
N SER A 287 -13.45 4.41 -2.43
CA SER A 287 -13.85 5.82 -2.44
C SER A 287 -12.69 6.77 -2.77
N ILE A 288 -11.48 6.23 -3.03
CA ILE A 288 -10.26 7.02 -3.24
C ILE A 288 -9.73 6.78 -4.65
N ALA A 289 -9.39 7.86 -5.35
CA ALA A 289 -8.56 7.80 -6.55
C ALA A 289 -7.09 7.83 -6.15
N THR A 290 -6.38 6.72 -6.33
CA THR A 290 -4.95 6.61 -6.00
C THR A 290 -4.10 6.84 -7.24
N ARG A 291 -3.18 7.80 -7.17
CA ARG A 291 -2.24 8.18 -8.21
C ARG A 291 -0.80 7.95 -7.74
N VAL A 292 -0.04 7.15 -8.46
CA VAL A 292 1.37 6.86 -8.16
C VAL A 292 2.23 7.26 -9.35
N ILE A 293 3.22 8.11 -9.11
CA ILE A 293 4.11 8.71 -10.11
C ILE A 293 5.53 8.30 -9.73
N GLY A 294 6.24 7.67 -10.66
CA GLY A 294 7.63 7.25 -10.47
C GLY A 294 8.54 8.46 -10.44
N GLY A 295 8.68 9.11 -11.59
CA GLY A 295 9.35 10.39 -11.69
C GLY A 295 10.47 10.36 -12.69
N LEU A 296 11.71 10.52 -12.22
CA LEU A 296 12.92 10.43 -13.02
C LEU A 296 13.78 9.31 -12.44
N GLY A 297 14.01 8.24 -13.17
CA GLY A 297 14.39 7.00 -12.51
C GLY A 297 14.28 5.77 -13.38
N SER A 298 14.78 4.64 -12.88
CA SER A 298 14.25 3.32 -13.25
C SER A 298 13.27 2.89 -12.15
N ASP A 299 12.00 3.19 -12.35
CA ASP A 299 11.00 3.01 -11.30
C ASP A 299 10.30 1.65 -11.43
N THR A 300 10.07 0.96 -10.31
CA THR A 300 9.43 -0.35 -10.28
C THR A 300 8.16 -0.31 -9.44
N PHE A 301 7.05 -0.71 -10.06
CA PHE A 301 5.73 -0.77 -9.42
C PHE A 301 5.30 -2.23 -9.29
N SER A 302 5.09 -2.69 -8.06
CA SER A 302 4.61 -4.03 -7.73
C SER A 302 3.18 -3.95 -7.20
N VAL A 303 2.21 -4.37 -8.00
CA VAL A 303 0.79 -4.38 -7.61
C VAL A 303 0.40 -5.77 -7.12
N GLY A 304 0.05 -5.89 -5.83
CA GLY A 304 -0.28 -7.15 -5.16
C GLY A 304 0.93 -8.01 -4.77
N GLY A 305 2.14 -7.65 -5.20
CA GLY A 305 3.37 -8.40 -4.97
C GLY A 305 3.90 -8.34 -3.53
N ASP A 306 4.86 -9.21 -3.21
CA ASP A 306 5.56 -9.19 -1.93
C ASP A 306 6.46 -7.96 -1.77
N VAL A 307 6.60 -7.49 -0.53
CA VAL A 307 7.49 -6.39 -0.18
C VAL A 307 8.90 -6.92 0.08
N MET A 308 9.84 -6.51 -0.79
CA MET A 308 11.20 -7.05 -0.84
C MET A 308 12.26 -6.11 -0.26
N THR A 309 12.00 -4.81 -0.29
CA THR A 309 12.89 -3.80 0.28
C THR A 309 12.43 -3.37 1.67
N ASP A 310 13.36 -2.85 2.45
CA ASP A 310 13.05 -2.29 3.77
C ASP A 310 12.22 -1.02 3.59
N ILE A 311 10.97 -1.04 4.06
CA ILE A 311 10.11 0.15 4.08
C ILE A 311 10.50 1.00 5.29
N ILE A 312 11.33 2.02 5.05
CA ILE A 312 11.80 2.93 6.11
C ILE A 312 10.67 3.88 6.51
N SER A 313 10.12 3.67 7.70
CA SER A 313 9.00 4.47 8.22
C SER A 313 8.94 4.37 9.74
N ALA A 314 8.46 5.43 10.40
CA ALA A 314 8.16 5.36 11.82
C ALA A 314 6.95 4.45 12.06
N GLY A 315 7.14 3.38 12.85
CA GLY A 315 6.03 2.56 13.31
C GLY A 315 5.07 3.33 14.24
N SER A 316 3.88 2.77 14.47
CA SER A 316 2.84 3.34 15.34
C SER A 316 3.14 3.21 16.85
N GLY A 317 4.41 3.27 17.25
CA GLY A 317 4.84 3.14 18.63
C GLY A 317 6.33 2.86 18.82
N GLU A 318 6.73 2.69 20.08
CA GLU A 318 8.13 2.52 20.53
C GLU A 318 8.71 1.11 20.26
N ALA A 319 8.04 0.32 19.42
CA ALA A 319 8.35 -1.08 19.16
C ALA A 319 8.87 -1.29 17.74
N THR A 320 9.83 -2.20 17.58
CA THR A 320 10.30 -2.63 16.26
C THR A 320 9.25 -3.52 15.64
N ALA A 321 8.92 -3.27 14.36
CA ALA A 321 8.04 -4.16 13.63
C ALA A 321 8.73 -5.51 13.43
N GLY A 322 7.98 -6.57 13.67
CA GLY A 322 8.38 -7.93 13.34
C GLY A 322 7.22 -8.69 12.73
N THR A 323 7.52 -9.84 12.17
CA THR A 323 6.52 -10.67 11.49
C THR A 323 6.74 -12.13 11.82
N VAL A 324 5.63 -12.86 11.92
CA VAL A 324 5.65 -14.32 11.87
C VAL A 324 4.96 -14.76 10.59
N ASN A 325 5.73 -15.29 9.65
CA ASN A 325 5.22 -15.86 8.42
C ASN A 325 4.88 -17.33 8.62
N HIS A 326 3.92 -17.80 7.82
CA HIS A 326 3.51 -19.20 7.81
C HIS A 326 3.53 -19.72 6.38
N SER A 327 3.72 -21.02 6.24
CA SER A 327 3.51 -21.71 4.95
C SER A 327 2.87 -23.06 5.19
N VAL A 328 2.15 -23.56 4.19
CA VAL A 328 1.46 -24.84 4.25
C VAL A 328 2.14 -25.86 3.35
N ALA A 329 2.36 -27.05 3.89
CA ALA A 329 2.73 -28.23 3.13
C ALA A 329 1.68 -29.32 3.36
N SER A 330 1.00 -29.72 2.28
CA SER A 330 0.05 -30.82 2.30
C SER A 330 -0.05 -31.49 0.93
N THR A 331 -0.43 -32.77 0.92
CA THR A 331 -0.86 -33.48 -0.29
C THR A 331 -2.39 -33.42 -0.46
N ASP A 332 -3.09 -32.73 0.43
CA ASP A 332 -4.51 -32.46 0.31
C ASP A 332 -4.72 -31.36 -0.74
N PRO A 333 -5.50 -31.61 -1.82
CA PRO A 333 -5.81 -30.59 -2.81
C PRO A 333 -6.43 -29.32 -2.20
N ALA A 334 -7.17 -29.44 -1.10
CA ALA A 334 -7.78 -28.29 -0.44
C ALA A 334 -6.76 -27.34 0.21
N TYR A 335 -5.56 -27.84 0.56
CA TYR A 335 -4.53 -27.08 1.28
C TYR A 335 -3.20 -26.95 0.51
N ALA A 336 -3.10 -27.56 -0.67
CA ALA A 336 -1.93 -27.44 -1.53
C ALA A 336 -1.76 -25.98 -1.97
N GLY A 337 -0.58 -25.40 -1.70
CA GLY A 337 -0.28 -24.00 -2.03
C GLY A 337 -1.15 -22.96 -1.28
N ALA A 338 -1.82 -23.33 -0.19
CA ALA A 338 -2.68 -22.41 0.55
C ALA A 338 -1.87 -21.24 1.14
N TYR A 339 -2.28 -20.02 0.81
CA TYR A 339 -1.77 -18.82 1.44
C TYR A 339 -2.19 -18.78 2.91
N VAL A 340 -1.28 -18.33 3.76
CA VAL A 340 -1.56 -18.10 5.18
C VAL A 340 -1.18 -16.66 5.49
N PRO A 341 -2.12 -15.84 5.97
CA PRO A 341 -1.83 -14.47 6.34
C PRO A 341 -0.68 -14.38 7.35
N PRO A 342 0.30 -13.48 7.14
CA PRO A 342 1.35 -13.27 8.11
C PRO A 342 0.76 -12.66 9.39
N LEU A 343 1.44 -12.90 10.51
CA LEU A 343 1.11 -12.28 11.78
C LEU A 343 2.04 -11.09 12.03
N PRO A 344 1.55 -9.84 11.95
CA PRO A 344 2.32 -8.68 12.38
C PRO A 344 2.53 -8.72 13.90
N VAL A 345 3.76 -8.47 14.34
CA VAL A 345 4.15 -8.46 15.75
C VAL A 345 4.89 -7.17 16.09
N SER A 346 4.46 -6.54 17.17
CA SER A 346 5.12 -5.39 17.74
C SER A 346 6.09 -5.84 18.83
N VAL A 347 7.40 -5.67 18.64
CA VAL A 347 8.42 -6.07 19.62
C VAL A 347 8.96 -4.83 20.33
N ALA A 348 8.61 -4.66 21.61
CA ALA A 348 8.95 -3.46 22.36
C ALA A 348 10.46 -3.34 22.62
N ASP A 349 11.05 -2.19 22.31
CA ASP A 349 12.41 -1.87 22.71
C ASP A 349 12.42 -1.20 24.11
N PRO A 350 13.02 -1.82 25.14
CA PRO A 350 13.10 -1.23 26.47
C PRO A 350 13.95 0.05 26.55
N ALA A 351 14.72 0.41 25.51
CA ALA A 351 15.51 1.65 25.46
C ALA A 351 14.71 2.86 24.94
N SER A 352 13.77 2.64 24.03
CA SER A 352 12.92 3.66 23.40
C SER A 352 11.67 3.97 24.23
N SER A 353 11.16 3.00 25.00
CA SER A 353 9.87 3.12 25.69
C SER A 353 9.91 3.70 27.10
N LEU A 354 9.06 4.69 27.41
CA LEU A 354 8.85 5.17 28.79
C LEU A 354 7.44 4.94 29.34
N LEU A 355 6.40 4.96 28.49
CA LEU A 355 5.00 4.95 28.91
C LEU A 355 4.28 3.73 28.32
N GLU A 356 3.49 3.04 29.14
CA GLU A 356 2.56 2.00 28.71
C GLU A 356 1.13 2.48 28.94
N VAL A 357 0.30 2.37 27.91
CA VAL A 357 -1.11 2.77 27.92
C VAL A 357 -1.98 1.53 27.66
N ASP A 358 -3.00 1.35 28.48
CA ASP A 358 -4.01 0.31 28.33
C ASP A 358 -5.39 0.94 28.21
N THR A 359 -5.94 0.89 27.00
CA THR A 359 -7.24 1.46 26.61
C THR A 359 -8.40 0.49 26.72
N SER A 360 -8.21 -0.73 27.27
CA SER A 360 -9.28 -1.74 27.37
C SER A 360 -10.53 -1.31 28.15
N GLY A 361 -10.42 -0.28 29.00
CA GLY A 361 -11.56 0.33 29.71
C GLY A 361 -12.20 1.51 28.99
N LEU A 362 -11.67 1.92 27.84
CA LEU A 362 -12.06 3.10 27.08
C LEU A 362 -12.82 2.63 25.84
N ALA A 363 -14.13 2.45 26.02
CA ALA A 363 -15.05 2.21 24.92
C ALA A 363 -15.49 3.54 24.28
N VAL A 364 -16.13 3.45 23.12
CA VAL A 364 -16.80 4.60 22.47
C VAL A 364 -17.73 5.29 23.46
N LEU A 365 -17.64 6.61 23.53
CA LEU A 365 -18.44 7.43 24.43
C LEU A 365 -19.68 7.96 23.71
N THR A 366 -20.68 8.36 24.50
CA THR A 366 -21.82 9.14 24.02
C THR A 366 -21.90 10.38 24.89
N GLU A 367 -22.23 11.51 24.28
CA GLU A 367 -22.44 12.76 25.00
C GLU A 367 -23.49 12.61 26.10
N GLY A 368 -23.21 13.24 27.25
CA GLY A 368 -24.00 13.07 28.47
C GLY A 368 -24.07 11.64 29.05
N GLY A 369 -23.37 10.69 28.43
CA GLY A 369 -23.37 9.27 28.74
C GLY A 369 -22.48 8.88 29.92
N VAL A 370 -22.24 7.56 30.04
CA VAL A 370 -21.30 7.03 31.05
C VAL A 370 -19.88 7.21 30.52
N GLY A 371 -19.03 7.89 31.28
CA GLY A 371 -17.61 8.04 30.93
C GLY A 371 -16.82 6.72 30.95
N GLY A 372 -15.72 6.69 30.20
CA GLY A 372 -14.76 5.60 30.12
C GLY A 372 -13.53 5.82 30.99
N TYR A 373 -12.57 4.88 30.92
CA TYR A 373 -11.27 5.06 31.55
C TYR A 373 -10.17 4.29 30.81
N TYR A 374 -8.94 4.79 30.89
CA TYR A 374 -7.77 4.02 30.49
C TYR A 374 -6.72 4.06 31.59
N ARG A 375 -5.70 3.19 31.48
CA ARG A 375 -4.66 3.06 32.50
C ARG A 375 -3.30 3.38 31.90
N VAL A 376 -2.44 4.00 32.70
CA VAL A 376 -1.07 4.37 32.33
C VAL A 376 -0.07 3.97 33.40
N ARG A 377 1.14 3.57 32.99
CA ARG A 377 2.29 3.35 33.89
C ARG A 377 3.61 3.56 33.15
N LEU A 378 4.70 3.68 33.89
CA LEU A 378 6.05 3.72 33.30
C LEU A 378 6.62 2.31 33.12
N THR A 379 7.41 2.13 32.07
CA THR A 379 8.05 0.84 31.71
C THR A 379 9.44 0.66 32.33
N GLN A 380 10.07 1.75 32.79
CA GLN A 380 11.40 1.75 33.39
C GLN A 380 11.42 2.42 34.78
N ALA A 381 12.26 1.89 35.68
CA ALA A 381 12.48 2.48 36.98
C ALA A 381 13.12 3.86 36.87
N ILE A 382 12.48 4.87 37.46
CA ILE A 382 12.95 6.26 37.49
C ILE A 382 13.68 6.58 38.80
N SER A 383 14.71 7.44 38.70
CA SER A 383 15.51 7.90 39.84
C SER A 383 15.10 9.28 40.37
N ALA A 384 14.37 10.06 39.55
CA ALA A 384 13.74 11.32 39.89
C ALA A 384 12.24 11.25 39.61
N ALA A 385 11.44 12.15 40.20
CA ALA A 385 10.01 12.21 39.94
C ALA A 385 9.72 12.60 38.48
N ALA A 386 8.66 12.01 37.93
CA ALA A 386 8.14 12.31 36.60
C ALA A 386 6.69 12.78 36.73
N TYR A 387 6.29 13.74 35.90
CA TYR A 387 4.94 14.29 35.86
C TYR A 387 4.41 14.14 34.44
N LEU A 388 3.39 13.32 34.28
CA LEU A 388 2.70 13.07 33.02
C LEU A 388 1.50 14.01 32.94
N THR A 389 1.53 14.99 32.05
CA THR A 389 0.34 15.74 31.70
C THR A 389 -0.44 14.99 30.64
N VAL A 390 -1.73 14.86 30.90
CA VAL A 390 -2.73 14.32 29.98
C VAL A 390 -3.62 15.49 29.58
N SER A 391 -3.67 15.84 28.30
CA SER A 391 -4.50 16.95 27.80
C SER A 391 -5.41 16.46 26.68
N ALA A 392 -6.72 16.53 26.93
CA ALA A 392 -7.71 16.38 25.87
C ALA A 392 -7.64 17.58 24.92
N ALA A 393 -7.69 17.31 23.63
CA ALA A 393 -7.85 18.32 22.61
C ALA A 393 -9.16 19.10 22.83
N ARG A 394 -9.19 20.36 22.42
CA ARG A 394 -10.41 21.17 22.41
C ARG A 394 -11.09 21.01 21.04
N SER A 395 -12.43 21.06 20.97
CA SER A 395 -13.18 21.11 19.71
C SER A 395 -12.76 22.32 18.88
N SER A 396 -12.85 22.27 17.55
CA SER A 396 -12.44 23.34 16.63
C SER A 396 -13.24 24.63 16.79
N THR A 397 -12.79 25.74 16.20
CA THR A 397 -13.58 26.98 16.19
C THR A 397 -14.89 26.81 15.45
N GLN A 398 -14.90 26.06 14.35
CA GLN A 398 -16.10 25.74 13.58
C GLN A 398 -17.19 25.13 14.48
N ASP A 399 -16.84 24.10 15.25
CA ASP A 399 -17.79 23.40 16.13
C ASP A 399 -18.22 24.24 17.33
N ARG A 400 -17.31 25.04 17.90
CA ARG A 400 -17.60 25.88 19.07
C ARG A 400 -18.44 27.11 18.73
N GLU A 401 -18.25 27.68 17.54
CA GLU A 401 -18.86 28.95 17.12
C GLU A 401 -20.02 28.77 16.13
N SER A 402 -20.42 27.53 15.85
CA SER A 402 -21.59 27.25 15.01
C SER A 402 -22.87 27.89 15.56
N GLU A 403 -23.34 28.97 14.92
CA GLU A 403 -24.61 29.63 15.24
C GLU A 403 -25.84 28.71 14.99
N ALA A 404 -25.68 27.68 14.16
CA ALA A 404 -26.75 26.82 13.70
C ALA A 404 -27.03 25.64 14.64
N THR A 405 -26.00 25.12 15.31
CA THR A 405 -26.09 23.92 16.15
C THR A 405 -25.87 24.21 17.62
N GLY A 406 -25.13 25.25 17.99
CA GLY A 406 -24.77 25.52 19.39
C GLY A 406 -23.25 25.39 19.59
N SER A 407 -22.78 25.51 20.83
CA SER A 407 -21.35 25.39 21.12
C SER A 407 -21.02 23.98 21.60
N ALA A 408 -20.27 23.27 20.76
CA ALA A 408 -19.62 22.01 21.05
C ALA A 408 -18.78 22.02 22.34
N GLN A 409 -18.74 20.88 23.03
CA GLN A 409 -17.84 20.61 24.15
C GLN A 409 -16.95 19.40 23.86
N SER A 410 -15.65 19.57 24.12
CA SER A 410 -14.73 18.45 24.04
C SER A 410 -14.78 17.55 25.27
N VAL A 411 -14.20 16.37 25.12
CA VAL A 411 -13.95 15.40 26.19
C VAL A 411 -13.14 16.02 27.34
N LEU A 412 -13.50 15.63 28.56
CA LEU A 412 -12.80 15.99 29.78
C LEU A 412 -12.08 14.78 30.37
N VAL A 413 -10.91 15.03 30.95
CA VAL A 413 -10.06 14.04 31.61
C VAL A 413 -9.91 14.31 33.10
N GLY A 414 -9.65 13.25 33.88
CA GLY A 414 -9.33 13.42 35.30
C GLY A 414 -8.74 12.18 35.98
N ALA A 415 -8.10 12.40 37.14
CA ALA A 415 -7.47 11.34 37.94
C ALA A 415 -8.43 10.62 38.89
N ALA A 416 -9.72 10.99 38.91
CA ALA A 416 -10.74 10.40 39.76
C ALA A 416 -12.10 10.34 39.02
N PRO A 417 -12.97 9.36 39.33
CA PRO A 417 -14.28 9.28 38.70
C PRO A 417 -15.10 10.56 38.90
N GLY A 418 -15.58 11.15 37.80
CA GLY A 418 -16.41 12.36 37.81
C GLY A 418 -15.65 13.68 38.04
N ALA A 419 -14.31 13.64 38.13
CA ALA A 419 -13.49 14.84 38.00
C ALA A 419 -13.16 15.03 36.52
N GLY A 420 -13.58 16.15 35.92
CA GLY A 420 -13.32 16.48 34.52
C GLY A 420 -12.68 17.85 34.38
N ALA A 421 -11.57 17.90 33.67
CA ALA A 421 -10.89 19.12 33.23
C ALA A 421 -10.31 18.88 31.82
N SER A 422 -9.91 19.93 31.12
CA SER A 422 -9.27 19.80 29.80
C SER A 422 -7.87 19.17 29.87
N ALA A 423 -7.23 19.20 31.04
CA ALA A 423 -5.97 18.53 31.29
C ALA A 423 -5.82 18.12 32.77
N VAL A 424 -5.01 17.08 33.02
CA VAL A 424 -4.67 16.57 34.36
C VAL A 424 -3.23 16.12 34.41
N VAL A 425 -2.56 16.30 35.56
CA VAL A 425 -1.17 15.86 35.78
C VAL A 425 -1.13 14.66 36.71
N LEU A 426 -0.44 13.59 36.30
CA LEU A 426 -0.21 12.37 37.06
C LEU A 426 1.26 12.29 37.51
N GLY A 427 1.49 11.99 38.79
CA GLY A 427 2.83 11.92 39.37
C GLY A 427 3.38 10.50 39.50
N PHE A 428 4.60 10.29 39.03
CA PHE A 428 5.35 9.05 39.19
C PHE A 428 6.65 9.26 39.99
N ASP A 429 6.99 8.29 40.82
CA ASP A 429 8.20 8.22 41.61
C ASP A 429 8.79 6.80 41.64
N ALA A 430 9.95 6.64 42.28
CA ALA A 430 10.65 5.37 42.38
C ALA A 430 9.84 4.22 43.06
N SER A 431 8.73 4.53 43.74
CA SER A 431 7.87 3.56 44.41
C SER A 431 6.61 3.17 43.64
N ASN A 432 6.15 4.02 42.72
CA ASN A 432 4.89 3.81 41.99
C ASN A 432 5.02 3.76 40.45
N TRP A 433 6.22 3.96 39.89
CA TRP A 433 6.44 4.03 38.44
C TRP A 433 5.82 2.86 37.66
N ASN A 434 5.87 1.64 38.22
CA ASN A 434 5.33 0.43 37.59
C ASN A 434 3.87 0.10 37.97
N GLN A 435 3.22 0.97 38.73
CA GLN A 435 1.83 0.80 39.14
C GLN A 435 0.92 1.48 38.12
N TRP A 436 -0.16 0.81 37.75
CA TRP A 436 -1.21 1.38 36.91
C TRP A 436 -1.89 2.55 37.61
N GLN A 437 -1.86 3.72 36.98
CA GLN A 437 -2.70 4.87 37.31
C GLN A 437 -3.85 4.96 36.31
N THR A 438 -5.03 5.41 36.75
CA THR A 438 -6.23 5.45 35.91
C THR A 438 -6.57 6.88 35.52
N VAL A 439 -6.80 7.10 34.24
CA VAL A 439 -7.35 8.33 33.68
C VAL A 439 -8.81 8.08 33.33
N TYR A 440 -9.70 8.88 33.92
CA TYR A 440 -11.12 8.85 33.62
C TYR A 440 -11.42 9.85 32.52
N VAL A 441 -12.28 9.45 31.60
CA VAL A 441 -12.62 10.20 30.40
C VAL A 441 -14.14 10.36 30.35
N THR A 442 -14.63 11.58 30.18
CA THR A 442 -16.06 11.88 30.13
C THR A 442 -16.36 12.81 28.97
N ALA A 443 -17.36 12.47 28.15
CA ALA A 443 -17.94 13.39 27.17
C ALA A 443 -19.06 14.20 27.85
N PRO A 444 -18.93 15.53 27.97
CA PRO A 444 -20.01 16.39 28.45
C PRO A 444 -21.27 16.29 27.57
N GLN A 445 -22.40 16.79 28.06
CA GLN A 445 -23.59 16.98 27.24
C GLN A 445 -23.59 18.42 26.76
N ASP A 446 -23.81 18.64 25.47
CA ASP A 446 -24.16 19.95 24.96
C ASP A 446 -25.43 19.92 24.10
N VAL A 447 -25.50 20.79 23.08
CA VAL A 447 -26.69 20.98 22.22
C VAL A 447 -26.32 20.97 20.74
N ALA A 448 -25.03 20.80 20.41
CA ALA A 448 -24.49 20.99 19.09
C ALA A 448 -24.50 19.67 18.30
N ALA A 449 -25.16 19.71 17.13
CA ALA A 449 -25.32 18.57 16.25
C ALA A 449 -24.11 18.42 15.31
N GLU A 450 -22.98 17.98 15.84
CA GLU A 450 -21.70 17.84 15.16
C GLU A 450 -21.49 16.45 14.52
N GLY A 451 -22.26 15.45 14.95
CA GLY A 451 -22.07 14.07 14.55
C GLY A 451 -20.96 13.35 15.32
N THR A 452 -20.51 12.20 14.81
CA THR A 452 -19.49 11.40 15.50
C THR A 452 -18.14 12.10 15.42
N ARG A 453 -17.45 12.25 16.56
CA ARG A 453 -16.15 12.93 16.67
C ARG A 453 -15.08 12.01 17.25
N ASP A 454 -13.87 12.08 16.71
CA ASP A 454 -12.69 11.48 17.32
C ASP A 454 -11.87 12.55 18.03
N VAL A 455 -11.81 12.45 19.37
CA VAL A 455 -11.08 13.40 20.21
C VAL A 455 -9.75 12.80 20.65
N VAL A 456 -8.66 13.50 20.32
CA VAL A 456 -7.31 13.11 20.75
C VAL A 456 -7.07 13.52 22.19
N ILE A 457 -6.54 12.59 22.98
CA ILE A 457 -5.95 12.84 24.28
C ILE A 457 -4.43 12.69 24.14
N SER A 458 -3.72 13.82 24.21
CA SER A 458 -2.27 13.84 24.07
C SER A 458 -1.56 13.82 25.42
N HIS A 459 -0.33 13.32 25.41
CA HIS A 459 0.47 13.16 26.61
C HIS A 459 1.81 13.89 26.50
N SER A 460 2.23 14.50 27.59
CA SER A 460 3.58 15.06 27.74
C SER A 460 4.15 14.66 29.09
N VAL A 461 5.46 14.42 29.17
CA VAL A 461 6.11 14.08 30.45
C VAL A 461 7.21 15.09 30.73
N THR A 462 7.22 15.61 31.96
CA THR A 462 8.29 16.44 32.49
C THR A 462 8.95 15.77 33.70
N GLY A 463 10.24 16.00 33.93
CA GLY A 463 10.97 15.37 35.02
C GLY A 463 12.47 15.52 34.91
N GLY A 464 13.22 14.73 35.69
CA GLY A 464 14.69 14.70 35.62
C GLY A 464 15.23 13.30 35.32
N GLY A 465 16.46 13.22 34.82
CA GLY A 465 17.15 11.95 34.56
C GLY A 465 16.59 11.21 33.34
N GLU A 466 16.23 9.94 33.51
CA GLU A 466 15.74 9.04 32.45
C GLU A 466 14.49 9.55 31.70
N VAL A 467 13.76 10.49 32.31
CA VAL A 467 12.52 11.10 31.78
C VAL A 467 12.80 12.19 30.74
N THR A 468 14.00 12.79 30.76
CA THR A 468 14.38 13.89 29.85
C THR A 468 14.98 13.43 28.52
N ALA A 469 15.13 12.13 28.32
CA ALA A 469 15.45 11.59 27.01
C ALA A 469 14.20 11.73 26.12
N SER A 470 14.33 12.35 24.94
CA SER A 470 13.25 12.43 23.95
C SER A 470 12.74 11.03 23.64
N ARG A 471 11.53 10.72 24.10
CA ARG A 471 10.82 9.45 23.88
C ARG A 471 9.43 9.75 23.35
N VAL A 472 8.96 8.93 22.41
CA VAL A 472 7.69 9.16 21.73
C VAL A 472 6.56 8.69 22.64
N LEU A 473 5.73 9.62 23.10
CA LEU A 473 4.55 9.29 23.90
C LEU A 473 3.37 8.95 22.97
N GLN A 474 2.62 7.91 23.34
CA GLN A 474 1.45 7.46 22.60
C GLN A 474 0.23 8.30 22.98
N ASP A 475 -0.41 8.92 21.98
CA ASP A 475 -1.70 9.59 22.12
C ASP A 475 -2.85 8.55 22.15
N VAL A 476 -3.99 8.94 22.72
CA VAL A 476 -5.19 8.10 22.82
C VAL A 476 -6.33 8.76 22.08
N ASP A 477 -6.88 8.09 21.08
CA ASP A 477 -8.08 8.54 20.36
C ASP A 477 -9.35 8.06 21.08
N VAL A 478 -10.34 8.94 21.15
CA VAL A 478 -11.63 8.68 21.78
C VAL A 478 -12.75 9.05 20.83
N THR A 479 -13.46 8.05 20.31
CA THR A 479 -14.69 8.28 19.55
C THR A 479 -15.83 8.68 20.51
N VAL A 480 -16.52 9.75 20.16
CA VAL A 480 -17.69 10.30 20.84
C VAL A 480 -18.85 10.34 19.85
N PHE A 481 -19.95 9.68 20.20
CA PHE A 481 -21.21 9.82 19.49
C PHE A 481 -21.99 11.02 20.03
N ASP A 482 -22.29 11.96 19.15
CA ASP A 482 -23.19 13.08 19.36
C ASP A 482 -24.65 12.58 19.50
N ASP A 483 -25.37 13.08 20.50
CA ASP A 483 -26.77 12.76 20.75
C ASP A 483 -27.76 13.86 20.28
N ASP A 484 -27.26 14.88 19.60
CA ASP A 484 -28.04 15.97 19.01
C ASP A 484 -28.22 15.82 17.48
N LEU A 485 -27.25 15.33 16.71
CA LEU A 485 -27.44 14.97 15.29
C LEU A 485 -28.26 13.68 15.16
N ALA A 486 -29.18 13.62 14.19
CA ALA A 486 -30.03 12.46 13.98
C ALA A 486 -29.38 11.46 13.00
N TYR A 487 -28.83 10.36 13.49
CA TYR A 487 -28.22 9.31 12.67
C TYR A 487 -28.28 7.93 13.33
N ALA A 488 -27.84 6.90 12.61
CA ALA A 488 -27.74 5.54 13.12
C ALA A 488 -26.32 5.25 13.61
N VAL A 489 -26.21 4.49 14.70
CA VAL A 489 -24.96 4.21 15.39
C VAL A 489 -24.65 2.73 15.33
N VAL A 490 -23.43 2.37 14.93
CA VAL A 490 -22.88 1.02 15.10
C VAL A 490 -22.22 0.92 16.47
N GLY A 491 -22.73 0.05 17.32
CA GLY A 491 -22.19 -0.19 18.65
C GLY A 491 -20.73 -0.60 18.59
N GLY A 492 -19.87 0.12 19.33
CA GLY A 492 -18.42 -0.10 19.34
C GLY A 492 -17.66 0.53 18.17
N ASN A 493 -18.31 1.33 17.32
CA ASN A 493 -17.73 1.94 16.12
C ASN A 493 -17.03 0.91 15.20
N VAL A 494 -17.70 -0.24 15.03
CA VAL A 494 -17.16 -1.33 14.20
C VAL A 494 -17.28 -0.94 12.73
N SER A 495 -16.15 -0.70 12.08
CA SER A 495 -16.04 -0.40 10.64
C SER A 495 -15.85 -1.66 9.78
N GLN A 496 -15.30 -2.74 10.35
CA GLN A 496 -15.06 -4.00 9.65
C GLN A 496 -15.38 -5.23 10.50
N ILE A 497 -15.88 -6.28 9.85
CA ILE A 497 -16.08 -7.62 10.42
C ILE A 497 -15.44 -8.67 9.51
N VAL A 498 -15.04 -9.80 10.09
CA VAL A 498 -14.47 -10.94 9.36
C VAL A 498 -15.40 -12.13 9.53
N LEU A 499 -15.82 -12.70 8.42
CA LEU A 499 -16.72 -13.83 8.31
C LEU A 499 -16.00 -14.96 7.58
N ALA A 500 -16.39 -16.19 7.90
CA ALA A 500 -15.98 -17.35 7.16
C ALA A 500 -17.22 -18.17 6.81
N GLU A 501 -17.22 -18.76 5.62
CA GLU A 501 -18.31 -19.62 5.19
C GLU A 501 -18.47 -20.83 6.12
N GLY A 502 -19.71 -21.29 6.29
CA GLY A 502 -20.05 -22.40 7.18
C GLY A 502 -19.81 -22.14 8.68
N GLN A 503 -19.25 -21.00 9.07
CA GLN A 503 -19.07 -20.59 10.47
C GLN A 503 -20.28 -19.80 10.99
N PRO A 504 -20.49 -19.74 12.32
CA PRO A 504 -21.53 -18.91 12.90
C PRO A 504 -21.32 -17.43 12.56
N GLY A 505 -22.39 -16.75 12.14
CA GLY A 505 -22.35 -15.33 11.80
C GLY A 505 -21.96 -14.41 12.97
N GLN A 506 -21.42 -13.24 12.63
CA GLN A 506 -21.01 -12.21 13.59
C GLN A 506 -22.15 -11.24 13.92
N ALA A 507 -22.21 -10.77 15.17
CA ALA A 507 -23.25 -9.86 15.64
C ALA A 507 -22.85 -8.39 15.46
N LEU A 508 -23.66 -7.63 14.70
CA LEU A 508 -23.62 -6.17 14.64
C LEU A 508 -24.72 -5.58 15.53
N SER A 509 -24.38 -4.58 16.33
CA SER A 509 -25.34 -3.90 17.21
C SER A 509 -25.66 -2.52 16.65
N LEU A 510 -26.93 -2.25 16.35
CA LEU A 510 -27.39 -0.99 15.77
C LEU A 510 -28.35 -0.25 16.72
N SER A 511 -28.18 1.05 16.85
CA SER A 511 -29.06 1.96 17.60
C SER A 511 -29.18 3.31 16.90
N LEU A 512 -29.97 4.24 17.43
CA LEU A 512 -29.99 5.63 16.97
C LEU A 512 -29.21 6.52 17.94
N SER A 513 -28.65 7.61 17.42
CA SER A 513 -27.94 8.63 18.21
C SER A 513 -28.86 9.34 19.21
N ARG A 514 -30.13 9.53 18.85
CA ARG A 514 -31.10 10.30 19.64
C ARG A 514 -32.54 9.76 19.54
N PRO A 515 -33.46 10.10 20.46
CA PRO A 515 -34.85 9.65 20.40
C PRO A 515 -35.59 10.23 19.18
N PRO A 516 -36.33 9.39 18.41
CA PRO A 516 -37.33 9.86 17.46
C PRO A 516 -38.43 10.70 18.13
N ALA A 517 -39.11 11.55 17.36
CA ALA A 517 -40.23 12.32 17.85
C ALA A 517 -41.38 11.41 18.34
N ALA A 518 -42.23 11.93 19.23
CA ALA A 518 -43.33 11.14 19.77
C ALA A 518 -44.31 10.68 18.67
N GLY A 519 -44.36 9.38 18.41
CA GLY A 519 -45.20 8.77 17.36
C GLY A 519 -44.51 8.62 16.00
N GLU A 520 -43.23 9.00 15.90
CA GLU A 520 -42.37 8.74 14.75
C GLU A 520 -41.78 7.32 14.83
N THR A 521 -41.71 6.65 13.69
CA THR A 521 -41.01 5.37 13.52
C THR A 521 -39.87 5.54 12.52
N VAL A 522 -38.65 5.33 13.00
CA VAL A 522 -37.45 5.31 12.16
C VAL A 522 -37.14 3.87 11.76
N THR A 523 -36.84 3.64 10.49
CA THR A 523 -36.55 2.34 9.92
C THR A 523 -35.15 2.33 9.34
N LEU A 524 -34.30 1.43 9.84
CA LEU A 524 -33.03 1.08 9.19
C LEU A 524 -33.28 -0.08 8.23
N THR A 525 -32.89 0.09 6.97
CA THR A 525 -33.01 -0.93 5.94
C THR A 525 -31.63 -1.24 5.40
N ALA A 526 -31.21 -2.49 5.52
CA ALA A 526 -30.00 -2.96 4.85
C ALA A 526 -30.18 -2.86 3.33
N LYS A 527 -29.16 -2.31 2.66
CA LYS A 527 -29.06 -2.13 1.21
C LYS A 527 -27.81 -2.83 0.72
N ASP A 528 -27.79 -3.13 -0.57
CA ASP A 528 -26.60 -3.56 -1.30
C ASP A 528 -25.86 -4.75 -0.67
N LEU A 529 -26.63 -5.66 -0.06
CA LEU A 529 -26.12 -6.95 0.39
C LEU A 529 -25.68 -7.74 -0.85
N GLY A 530 -24.39 -8.07 -0.93
CA GLY A 530 -23.85 -8.99 -1.92
C GLY A 530 -24.54 -10.35 -1.88
N LEU A 531 -24.19 -11.23 -2.82
CA LEU A 531 -24.79 -12.57 -2.86
C LEU A 531 -24.32 -13.44 -1.69
N ASP A 532 -23.14 -13.15 -1.15
CA ASP A 532 -22.41 -14.06 -0.25
C ASP A 532 -22.52 -13.63 1.22
N VAL A 533 -23.35 -12.60 1.49
CA VAL A 533 -23.67 -12.17 2.85
C VAL A 533 -25.17 -12.12 3.07
N THR A 534 -25.62 -12.78 4.14
CA THR A 534 -27.01 -12.74 4.60
C THR A 534 -27.13 -12.12 5.98
N LEU A 535 -28.26 -11.45 6.21
CA LEU A 535 -28.65 -10.91 7.51
C LEU A 535 -29.85 -11.68 8.04
N ASP A 536 -29.85 -12.02 9.34
CA ASP A 536 -31.04 -12.58 9.98
C ASP A 536 -32.23 -11.59 9.97
N ARG A 537 -31.91 -10.28 9.93
CA ARG A 537 -32.86 -9.16 9.88
C ARG A 537 -32.32 -8.04 8.99
N ALA A 538 -32.94 -7.82 7.84
CA ALA A 538 -32.62 -6.71 6.95
C ALA A 538 -33.32 -5.37 7.31
N VAL A 539 -34.29 -5.40 8.24
CA VAL A 539 -35.06 -4.21 8.64
C VAL A 539 -35.15 -4.11 10.16
N LEU A 540 -34.75 -2.97 10.70
CA LEU A 540 -34.87 -2.62 12.12
C LEU A 540 -35.76 -1.38 12.28
N THR A 541 -36.62 -1.40 13.30
CA THR A 541 -37.53 -0.29 13.59
C THR A 541 -37.26 0.27 14.97
N PHE A 542 -37.14 1.59 15.03
CA PHE A 542 -36.88 2.34 16.25
C PHE A 542 -37.98 3.38 16.48
N ASP A 543 -38.32 3.56 17.75
CA ASP A 543 -39.25 4.55 18.27
C ASP A 543 -38.66 5.21 19.53
N ALA A 544 -39.39 6.18 20.09
CA ALA A 544 -38.96 6.92 21.28
C ALA A 544 -38.70 6.06 22.54
N THR A 545 -39.06 4.77 22.55
CA THR A 545 -38.90 3.85 23.69
C THR A 545 -37.75 2.85 23.53
N ASN A 546 -37.25 2.63 22.32
CA ASN A 546 -36.20 1.64 22.03
C ASN A 546 -35.01 2.17 21.21
N TRP A 547 -34.99 3.46 20.85
CA TRP A 547 -33.94 4.09 20.05
C TRP A 547 -32.52 3.83 20.57
N ASN A 548 -32.33 3.85 21.89
CA ASN A 548 -31.05 3.64 22.58
C ASN A 548 -30.83 2.19 23.04
N LEU A 549 -31.73 1.27 22.71
CA LEU A 549 -31.55 -0.15 23.00
C LEU A 549 -30.88 -0.79 21.78
N PRO A 550 -29.64 -1.30 21.91
CA PRO A 550 -28.95 -1.94 20.80
C PRO A 550 -29.80 -3.09 20.24
N GLN A 551 -30.13 -3.02 18.96
CA GLN A 551 -30.76 -4.10 18.22
C GLN A 551 -29.68 -4.85 17.45
N THR A 552 -29.54 -6.15 17.76
CA THR A 552 -28.53 -7.00 17.14
C THR A 552 -29.01 -7.56 15.80
N VAL A 553 -28.16 -7.49 14.79
CA VAL A 553 -28.26 -8.18 13.51
C VAL A 553 -27.13 -9.19 13.42
N ILE A 554 -27.41 -10.41 13.00
CA ILE A 554 -26.41 -11.44 12.75
C ILE A 554 -26.09 -11.43 11.27
N VAL A 555 -24.84 -11.16 10.94
CA VAL A 555 -24.28 -11.21 9.60
C VAL A 555 -23.63 -12.56 9.39
N THR A 556 -24.05 -13.30 8.37
CA THR A 556 -23.55 -14.66 8.09
C THR A 556 -23.09 -14.73 6.64
N ALA A 557 -21.88 -15.24 6.41
CA ALA A 557 -21.45 -15.60 5.07
C ALA A 557 -22.32 -16.74 4.53
N VAL A 558 -22.74 -16.68 3.27
CA VAL A 558 -23.44 -17.78 2.61
C VAL A 558 -22.43 -18.90 2.41
N ASP A 559 -22.79 -20.13 2.76
CA ASP A 559 -21.94 -21.31 2.61
C ASP A 559 -22.31 -22.00 1.30
N ASP A 560 -21.36 -22.13 0.37
CA ASP A 560 -21.61 -22.86 -0.87
C ASP A 560 -20.66 -24.02 -1.20
N ALA A 561 -20.22 -24.14 -2.45
CA ALA A 561 -19.34 -25.21 -2.93
C ALA A 561 -18.32 -24.68 -3.96
N ALA A 562 -18.35 -23.38 -4.28
CA ALA A 562 -17.47 -22.73 -5.23
C ALA A 562 -16.15 -22.37 -4.54
N TYR A 563 -15.06 -22.31 -5.30
CA TYR A 563 -13.83 -21.72 -4.78
C TYR A 563 -13.89 -20.23 -5.01
N GLU A 564 -13.64 -19.47 -3.95
CA GLU A 564 -13.70 -18.02 -3.97
C GLU A 564 -12.44 -17.43 -3.32
N ASN A 565 -11.95 -16.31 -3.87
CA ASN A 565 -10.88 -15.54 -3.24
C ASN A 565 -11.41 -14.77 -2.03
N GLY A 566 -10.53 -14.10 -1.28
CA GLY A 566 -10.97 -13.25 -0.18
C GLY A 566 -11.89 -12.14 -0.65
N GLU A 567 -13.14 -12.12 -0.20
CA GLU A 567 -14.12 -11.14 -0.63
C GLU A 567 -14.31 -10.02 0.41
N ARG A 568 -14.68 -8.82 -0.06
CA ARG A 568 -15.14 -7.73 0.80
C ARG A 568 -16.48 -7.21 0.33
N HIS A 569 -17.45 -7.18 1.23
CA HIS A 569 -18.82 -6.71 1.01
C HIS A 569 -19.11 -5.48 1.87
N VAL A 570 -19.64 -4.42 1.28
CA VAL A 570 -20.03 -3.21 2.02
C VAL A 570 -21.48 -3.34 2.46
N LEU A 571 -21.71 -3.45 3.76
CA LEU A 571 -23.04 -3.53 4.36
C LEU A 571 -23.55 -2.13 4.66
N ALA A 572 -24.41 -1.59 3.80
CA ALA A 572 -25.02 -0.27 4.00
C ALA A 572 -26.39 -0.38 4.69
N PHE A 573 -26.63 0.42 5.74
CA PHE A 573 -27.90 0.54 6.44
C PHE A 573 -28.47 1.93 6.24
N GLY A 574 -29.49 2.04 5.39
CA GLY A 574 -30.13 3.31 5.14
C GLY A 574 -31.20 3.67 6.16
N VAL A 575 -31.18 4.93 6.58
CA VAL A 575 -32.10 5.49 7.57
C VAL A 575 -33.30 6.15 6.88
N SER A 576 -34.51 5.83 7.33
CA SER A 576 -35.73 6.47 6.85
C SER A 576 -36.74 6.65 7.99
N SER A 577 -37.65 7.61 7.85
CA SER A 577 -38.69 7.90 8.84
C SER A 577 -40.07 7.95 8.20
N ASP A 578 -41.09 7.53 8.95
CA ASP A 578 -42.50 7.66 8.56
C ASP A 578 -43.05 9.10 8.70
N LEU A 579 -42.26 10.00 9.28
CA LEU A 579 -42.58 11.41 9.44
C LEU A 579 -41.94 12.26 8.32
N ASP A 580 -42.78 12.93 7.53
CA ASP A 580 -42.34 13.89 6.51
C ASP A 580 -41.47 15.00 7.13
N GLY A 581 -40.24 15.16 6.62
CA GLY A 581 -39.31 16.19 7.09
C GLY A 581 -38.57 15.85 8.39
N SER A 582 -38.63 14.60 8.87
CA SER A 582 -37.76 14.14 9.96
C SER A 582 -36.28 14.41 9.68
N ALA A 583 -35.53 14.71 10.72
CA ALA A 583 -34.07 14.87 10.67
C ALA A 583 -33.37 13.57 10.25
N PHE A 584 -33.92 12.39 10.61
CA PHE A 584 -33.36 11.09 10.24
C PHE A 584 -33.41 10.81 8.74
N ASN A 585 -34.28 11.49 7.98
CA ASN A 585 -34.34 11.35 6.52
C ASN A 585 -33.14 12.02 5.80
N ARG A 586 -32.26 12.70 6.53
CA ARG A 586 -31.02 13.31 6.03
C ARG A 586 -29.77 12.60 6.53
N ALA A 587 -29.92 11.59 7.39
CA ALA A 587 -28.78 10.85 7.92
C ALA A 587 -28.08 10.10 6.77
N PRO A 588 -26.75 10.08 6.74
CA PRO A 588 -26.03 9.21 5.81
C PRO A 588 -26.35 7.74 6.12
N ASP A 589 -26.17 6.90 5.11
CA ASP A 589 -26.20 5.46 5.30
C ASP A 589 -25.01 5.05 6.17
N VAL A 590 -25.23 4.10 7.07
CA VAL A 590 -24.16 3.54 7.91
C VAL A 590 -23.56 2.34 7.20
N THR A 591 -22.25 2.32 7.00
CA THR A 591 -21.55 1.25 6.28
C THR A 591 -20.64 0.44 7.21
N VAL A 592 -20.65 -0.88 7.05
CA VAL A 592 -19.70 -1.80 7.70
C VAL A 592 -19.13 -2.73 6.63
N VAL A 593 -17.82 -2.88 6.57
CA VAL A 593 -17.17 -3.80 5.62
C VAL A 593 -17.16 -5.21 6.20
N ALA A 594 -17.66 -6.19 5.46
CA ALA A 594 -17.55 -7.60 5.80
C ALA A 594 -16.52 -8.28 4.90
N SER A 595 -15.41 -8.71 5.47
CA SER A 595 -14.45 -9.58 4.80
C SER A 595 -14.90 -11.03 4.92
N VAL A 596 -15.09 -11.73 3.81
CA VAL A 596 -15.53 -13.12 3.78
C VAL A 596 -14.38 -13.99 3.31
N THR A 597 -14.07 -15.04 4.07
CA THR A 597 -13.14 -16.09 3.66
C THR A 597 -13.90 -17.34 3.26
N ASP A 598 -13.60 -17.85 2.08
CA ASP A 598 -14.07 -19.15 1.60
C ASP A 598 -13.71 -20.29 2.56
N ASN A 599 -14.62 -21.25 2.71
CA ASN A 599 -14.39 -22.50 3.44
C ASN A 599 -14.30 -23.73 2.53
N ASP A 600 -14.49 -23.56 1.22
CA ASP A 600 -14.41 -24.63 0.26
C ASP A 600 -12.99 -24.95 -0.16
N ARG A 601 -12.13 -23.93 -0.19
CA ARG A 601 -10.70 -24.10 -0.04
C ARG A 601 -10.31 -24.21 1.43
N GLY A 602 -9.42 -25.15 1.72
CA GLY A 602 -8.82 -25.27 3.03
C GLY A 602 -7.87 -24.09 3.29
N SER A 603 -8.19 -23.25 4.27
CA SER A 603 -7.34 -22.13 4.71
C SER A 603 -6.88 -22.34 6.15
N VAL A 604 -5.74 -21.73 6.50
CA VAL A 604 -5.27 -21.68 7.88
C VAL A 604 -5.78 -20.40 8.52
N VAL A 605 -6.62 -20.55 9.53
CA VAL A 605 -7.16 -19.43 10.30
C VAL A 605 -6.14 -19.05 11.37
N VAL A 606 -5.66 -17.81 11.29
CA VAL A 606 -4.75 -17.18 12.27
C VAL A 606 -5.56 -16.19 13.09
N THR A 607 -5.69 -16.43 14.39
CA THR A 607 -6.43 -15.52 15.29
C THR A 607 -5.51 -14.97 16.37
N GLN A 608 -5.34 -13.66 16.42
CA GLN A 608 -4.56 -12.96 17.46
C GLN A 608 -5.30 -12.97 18.81
N SER A 609 -4.56 -13.03 19.92
CA SER A 609 -5.15 -12.71 21.22
C SER A 609 -5.38 -11.19 21.31
N ASP A 610 -6.54 -10.78 21.85
CA ASP A 610 -6.94 -9.37 22.06
C ASP A 610 -6.84 -8.42 20.82
N GLY A 611 -6.72 -8.97 19.60
CA GLY A 611 -6.74 -8.24 18.32
C GLY A 611 -5.39 -7.68 17.85
N ALA A 612 -4.32 -7.76 18.64
CA ALA A 612 -2.98 -7.34 18.24
C ALA A 612 -1.92 -8.12 19.04
N THR A 613 -0.73 -8.34 18.45
CA THR A 613 0.33 -9.12 19.09
C THR A 613 1.52 -8.24 19.48
N THR A 614 1.76 -8.08 20.78
CA THR A 614 2.86 -7.26 21.32
C THR A 614 3.73 -8.06 22.29
N VAL A 615 5.01 -8.21 21.95
CA VAL A 615 5.98 -8.99 22.73
C VAL A 615 7.00 -8.08 23.41
N ARG A 616 7.32 -8.34 24.68
CA ARG A 616 8.26 -7.52 25.48
C ARG A 616 9.26 -8.38 26.27
N PRO A 617 10.40 -7.83 26.72
CA PRO A 617 11.30 -8.56 27.61
C PRO A 617 10.60 -9.07 28.88
N GLY A 618 10.40 -10.38 28.99
CA GLY A 618 9.74 -11.02 30.13
C GLY A 618 8.21 -11.05 30.07
N GLN A 619 7.59 -10.58 28.99
CA GLN A 619 6.16 -10.70 28.72
C GLN A 619 5.95 -11.31 27.32
N SER A 620 5.38 -12.51 27.30
CA SER A 620 4.97 -13.19 26.07
C SER A 620 3.56 -12.79 25.68
N ASP A 621 3.24 -13.02 24.41
CA ASP A 621 1.90 -12.92 23.85
C ASP A 621 1.55 -14.24 23.13
N SER A 622 0.30 -14.48 22.76
CA SER A 622 -0.11 -15.67 22.01
C SER A 622 -1.11 -15.39 20.89
N TYR A 623 -1.18 -16.34 19.97
CA TYR A 623 -2.17 -16.41 18.90
C TYR A 623 -2.55 -17.88 18.66
N THR A 624 -3.63 -18.13 17.95
CA THR A 624 -4.08 -19.50 17.64
C THR A 624 -4.06 -19.81 16.15
N LEU A 625 -3.77 -21.06 15.82
CA LEU A 625 -3.87 -21.64 14.48
C LEU A 625 -4.95 -22.72 14.45
N SER A 626 -5.81 -22.70 13.45
CA SER A 626 -6.75 -23.79 13.12
C SER A 626 -6.98 -23.85 11.61
N LEU A 627 -7.68 -24.86 11.13
CA LEU A 627 -8.05 -25.01 9.73
C LEU A 627 -9.52 -24.63 9.49
N SER A 628 -9.86 -24.11 8.31
CA SER A 628 -11.25 -23.76 7.94
C SER A 628 -12.09 -24.96 7.51
N LYS A 629 -11.45 -26.00 6.97
CA LYS A 629 -12.09 -27.20 6.39
C LYS A 629 -11.47 -28.50 6.92
N GLN A 630 -12.28 -29.54 7.11
CA GLN A 630 -11.75 -30.86 7.45
C GLN A 630 -10.81 -31.39 6.35
N PRO A 631 -9.52 -31.63 6.65
CA PRO A 631 -8.59 -32.12 5.66
C PRO A 631 -8.78 -33.64 5.47
N THR A 632 -8.53 -34.11 4.26
CA THR A 632 -8.45 -35.51 3.83
C THR A 632 -7.04 -36.09 3.97
N ALA A 633 -6.00 -35.24 4.01
CA ALA A 633 -4.61 -35.61 4.32
C ALA A 633 -4.03 -34.74 5.45
N ALA A 634 -2.84 -35.08 5.95
CA ALA A 634 -2.21 -34.26 7.00
C ALA A 634 -1.79 -32.89 6.43
N VAL A 635 -2.04 -31.82 7.19
CA VAL A 635 -1.66 -30.44 6.82
C VAL A 635 -0.57 -29.99 7.79
N THR A 636 0.59 -29.62 7.26
CA THR A 636 1.71 -29.14 8.08
C THR A 636 1.90 -27.65 7.85
N VAL A 637 1.73 -26.85 8.91
CA VAL A 637 1.89 -25.39 8.90
C VAL A 637 3.24 -25.05 9.52
N SER A 638 4.10 -24.37 8.78
CA SER A 638 5.36 -23.83 9.31
C SER A 638 5.11 -22.51 10.04
N VAL A 639 5.90 -22.26 11.09
CA VAL A 639 5.89 -21.02 11.86
C VAL A 639 7.29 -20.43 11.79
N ALA A 640 7.46 -19.37 11.00
CA ALA A 640 8.74 -18.74 10.78
C ALA A 640 8.74 -17.34 11.39
N THR A 641 9.52 -17.16 12.46
CA THR A 641 9.77 -15.84 13.04
C THR A 641 10.98 -15.19 12.38
N ASP A 642 11.01 -13.87 12.37
CA ASP A 642 12.14 -13.04 11.95
C ASP A 642 13.34 -13.04 12.94
N GLY A 643 13.27 -13.85 14.01
CA GLY A 643 14.26 -13.92 15.08
C GLY A 643 14.09 -12.89 16.21
N GLN A 644 13.26 -11.86 16.01
CA GLN A 644 12.89 -10.90 17.06
C GLN A 644 11.91 -11.51 18.06
N THR A 645 11.15 -12.52 17.63
CA THR A 645 10.35 -13.39 18.50
C THR A 645 10.76 -14.85 18.43
N ILE A 646 10.49 -15.58 19.51
CA ILE A 646 10.68 -17.03 19.61
C ILE A 646 9.30 -17.66 19.82
N ALA A 647 8.88 -18.47 18.86
CA ALA A 647 7.64 -19.24 18.92
C ALA A 647 7.81 -20.54 19.73
N ALA A 648 6.83 -20.81 20.59
CA ALA A 648 6.73 -22.06 21.35
C ALA A 648 5.26 -22.43 21.57
N SER A 649 4.97 -23.72 21.69
CA SER A 649 3.65 -24.19 22.09
C SER A 649 3.77 -25.33 23.09
N SER A 650 2.73 -25.49 23.92
CA SER A 650 2.56 -26.65 24.80
C SER A 650 1.70 -27.76 24.17
N ASP A 651 1.10 -27.49 23.01
CA ASP A 651 0.28 -28.44 22.26
C ASP A 651 1.18 -29.56 21.66
N PRO A 652 0.79 -30.85 21.78
CA PRO A 652 1.55 -31.96 21.23
C PRO A 652 1.66 -31.96 19.69
N ARG A 653 0.83 -31.19 18.97
CA ARG A 653 0.88 -31.04 17.51
C ARG A 653 2.02 -30.13 17.04
N PHE A 654 2.64 -29.36 17.93
CA PHE A 654 3.76 -28.47 17.61
C PHE A 654 5.12 -29.18 17.75
N ASP A 655 5.89 -29.22 16.68
CA ASP A 655 7.28 -29.68 16.67
C ASP A 655 8.24 -28.49 16.76
N ALA A 656 8.82 -28.28 17.94
CA ALA A 656 9.77 -27.21 18.20
C ALA A 656 11.10 -27.32 17.41
N ALA A 657 11.47 -28.50 16.91
CA ALA A 657 12.71 -28.69 16.15
C ALA A 657 12.58 -28.20 14.71
N THR A 658 11.40 -28.36 14.12
CA THR A 658 11.08 -27.92 12.76
C THR A 658 10.26 -26.63 12.73
N GLN A 659 9.77 -26.16 13.88
CA GLN A 659 8.84 -25.05 14.03
C GLN A 659 7.58 -25.25 13.18
N THR A 660 6.97 -26.43 13.29
CA THR A 660 5.76 -26.78 12.52
C THR A 660 4.62 -27.24 13.41
N VAL A 661 3.38 -27.04 12.95
CA VAL A 661 2.15 -27.58 13.52
C VAL A 661 1.53 -28.53 12.51
N THR A 662 1.24 -29.78 12.90
CA THR A 662 0.53 -30.73 12.02
C THR A 662 -0.92 -30.91 12.46
N PHE A 663 -1.84 -30.66 11.54
CA PHE A 663 -3.28 -30.92 11.69
C PHE A 663 -3.68 -32.19 10.95
N GLY A 664 -4.63 -32.94 11.51
CA GLY A 664 -5.24 -34.12 10.89
C GLY A 664 -6.76 -34.02 10.79
N PRO A 665 -7.41 -35.02 10.18
CA PRO A 665 -8.85 -34.99 9.95
C PRO A 665 -9.72 -34.96 11.21
N GLU A 666 -9.18 -35.29 12.39
CA GLU A 666 -9.95 -35.37 13.65
C GLU A 666 -9.77 -34.15 14.56
N ASP A 667 -8.80 -33.27 14.28
CA ASP A 667 -8.37 -32.18 15.16
C ASP A 667 -8.08 -30.86 14.42
N TRP A 668 -8.51 -30.76 13.17
CA TRP A 668 -8.33 -29.60 12.29
C TRP A 668 -8.99 -28.32 12.79
N ASP A 669 -10.15 -28.45 13.43
CA ASP A 669 -10.97 -27.35 13.95
C ASP A 669 -10.59 -26.95 15.38
N GLN A 670 -9.66 -27.68 16.01
CA GLN A 670 -9.23 -27.41 17.39
C GLN A 670 -8.05 -26.43 17.38
N PRO A 671 -8.18 -25.21 17.94
CA PRO A 671 -7.13 -24.21 17.90
C PRO A 671 -5.87 -24.67 18.63
N VAL A 672 -4.71 -24.47 17.99
CA VAL A 672 -3.37 -24.64 18.56
C VAL A 672 -2.87 -23.27 19.02
N GLU A 673 -2.64 -23.10 20.31
CA GLU A 673 -2.05 -21.87 20.85
C GLU A 673 -0.53 -21.83 20.60
N ILE A 674 -0.06 -20.79 19.94
CA ILE A 674 1.36 -20.46 19.76
C ILE A 674 1.69 -19.26 20.65
N VAL A 675 2.64 -19.45 21.55
CA VAL A 675 3.16 -18.41 22.45
C VAL A 675 4.41 -17.81 21.83
N LEU A 676 4.39 -16.50 21.60
CA LEU A 676 5.53 -15.71 21.17
C LEU A 676 6.20 -15.07 22.37
N SER A 677 7.49 -15.34 22.50
CA SER A 677 8.35 -14.76 23.54
C SER A 677 9.44 -13.90 22.92
N TYR A 678 9.97 -12.97 23.70
CA TYR A 678 10.98 -12.03 23.24
C TYR A 678 12.27 -12.73 22.80
N GLY A 679 12.70 -12.47 21.56
CA GLY A 679 13.89 -13.01 20.93
C GLY A 679 15.09 -12.06 20.97
N THR A 680 15.82 -11.98 19.86
CA THR A 680 16.95 -11.04 19.71
C THR A 680 16.49 -9.86 18.86
N LEU A 681 16.44 -8.65 19.43
CA LEU A 681 16.13 -7.45 18.66
C LEU A 681 17.24 -7.20 17.62
N THR A 682 16.83 -7.09 16.36
CA THR A 682 17.67 -6.62 15.26
C THR A 682 17.45 -5.11 15.17
N GLN A 683 18.41 -4.32 15.65
CA GLN A 683 18.35 -2.87 15.49
C GLN A 683 18.90 -2.48 14.12
N THR A 684 18.03 -1.94 13.28
CA THR A 684 18.38 -1.25 12.05
C THR A 684 18.76 0.21 12.35
N PRO A 685 19.56 0.88 11.50
CA PRO A 685 19.88 2.30 11.67
C PRO A 685 18.64 3.20 11.66
N GLN A 686 17.59 2.78 10.96
CA GLN A 686 16.29 3.46 10.84
C GLN A 686 15.15 2.46 11.02
N PRO A 687 14.00 2.88 11.55
CA PRO A 687 12.85 1.98 11.74
C PRO A 687 12.34 1.46 10.40
N VAL A 688 12.01 0.16 10.36
CA VAL A 688 11.54 -0.55 9.18
C VAL A 688 10.16 -1.15 9.47
N LEU A 689 9.25 -1.09 8.50
CA LEU A 689 7.99 -1.83 8.50
C LEU A 689 8.19 -3.19 7.82
N ALA A 690 7.60 -4.23 8.43
CA ALA A 690 7.65 -5.59 7.92
C ALA A 690 6.20 -6.12 7.71
N PRO A 691 5.59 -5.88 6.53
CA PRO A 691 4.21 -6.29 6.27
C PRO A 691 4.06 -7.81 6.07
N GLY A 692 5.16 -8.55 5.90
CA GLY A 692 5.15 -10.00 5.69
C GLY A 692 4.79 -10.39 4.25
N LEU A 693 4.48 -11.69 4.08
CA LEU A 693 4.07 -12.25 2.78
C LEU A 693 2.70 -11.73 2.35
N GLN A 694 2.56 -11.38 1.08
CA GLN A 694 1.34 -10.85 0.50
C GLN A 694 0.54 -11.93 -0.23
N PRO A 695 -0.80 -11.85 -0.28
CA PRO A 695 -1.61 -12.86 -0.95
C PRO A 695 -1.30 -12.98 -2.44
N GLN A 696 -0.88 -11.89 -3.12
CA GLN A 696 -0.75 -11.80 -4.59
C GLN A 696 -2.09 -11.85 -5.32
N GLU A 697 -3.08 -11.12 -4.80
CA GLU A 697 -4.43 -11.00 -5.38
C GLU A 697 -4.73 -9.54 -5.75
N LEU A 698 -5.39 -9.34 -6.89
CA LEU A 698 -5.84 -8.02 -7.35
C LEU A 698 -7.19 -7.60 -6.78
N SER A 699 -7.91 -8.51 -6.12
CA SER A 699 -9.20 -8.26 -5.44
C SER A 699 -9.12 -7.12 -4.40
N ALA A 700 -7.93 -6.85 -3.87
CA ALA A 700 -7.65 -5.77 -2.93
C ALA A 700 -7.56 -4.37 -3.58
N ILE A 701 -7.48 -4.28 -4.91
CA ILE A 701 -7.51 -3.02 -5.67
C ILE A 701 -8.98 -2.66 -5.93
N ARG A 702 -9.60 -1.95 -4.98
CA ARG A 702 -11.03 -1.61 -5.03
C ARG A 702 -11.31 -0.23 -5.61
N GLY A 703 -10.42 0.72 -5.32
CA GLY A 703 -10.45 2.07 -5.91
C GLY A 703 -9.68 2.15 -7.23
N PRO A 704 -9.99 3.14 -8.09
CA PRO A 704 -9.17 3.46 -9.25
C PRO A 704 -7.71 3.67 -8.89
N LEU A 705 -6.82 2.91 -9.54
CA LEU A 705 -5.37 3.07 -9.42
C LEU A 705 -4.84 3.64 -10.74
N GLN A 706 -4.09 4.73 -10.66
CA GLN A 706 -3.43 5.34 -11.80
C GLN A 706 -1.92 5.38 -11.57
N ILE A 707 -1.15 4.86 -12.52
CA ILE A 707 0.31 4.70 -12.39
C ILE A 707 1.02 5.35 -13.58
N TRP A 708 2.08 6.11 -13.31
CA TRP A 708 2.95 6.70 -14.32
C TRP A 708 4.39 6.32 -14.02
N GLY A 709 5.11 5.78 -15.02
CA GLY A 709 6.56 5.58 -14.90
C GLY A 709 7.30 6.92 -14.84
N GLY A 710 6.99 7.85 -15.75
CA GLY A 710 7.61 9.18 -15.77
C GLY A 710 7.01 10.21 -14.81
N ILE A 711 7.37 11.48 -15.03
CA ILE A 711 7.05 12.64 -14.16
C ILE A 711 5.56 12.99 -14.00
N GLY A 712 4.66 12.40 -14.79
CA GLY A 712 3.21 12.64 -14.70
C GLY A 712 2.77 14.11 -14.85
N GLU A 713 1.51 14.42 -14.53
CA GLU A 713 0.98 15.79 -14.47
C GLU A 713 0.89 16.30 -13.02
N GLY A 714 1.76 17.24 -12.65
CA GLY A 714 1.33 18.49 -12.01
C GLY A 714 1.35 18.64 -10.49
N VAL A 715 2.34 18.12 -9.76
CA VAL A 715 2.61 18.59 -8.37
C VAL A 715 3.66 19.70 -8.36
N ASP A 716 3.43 20.76 -7.58
CA ASP A 716 4.46 21.76 -7.30
C ASP A 716 5.57 21.16 -6.43
N ARG A 717 6.65 20.72 -7.07
CA ARG A 717 7.85 20.18 -6.40
C ARG A 717 8.71 21.27 -5.76
N SER A 718 8.34 22.55 -5.87
CA SER A 718 9.19 23.66 -5.43
C SER A 718 9.32 23.76 -3.92
N LEU A 719 10.56 23.92 -3.45
CA LEU A 719 10.85 24.25 -2.06
C LEU A 719 10.66 25.75 -1.85
N THR A 720 9.95 26.10 -0.78
CA THR A 720 9.86 27.47 -0.29
C THR A 720 10.85 27.68 0.84
N ALA A 721 11.62 28.76 0.77
CA ALA A 721 12.49 29.16 1.88
C ALA A 721 11.67 29.49 3.13
N GLY A 722 12.19 29.12 4.30
CA GLY A 722 11.51 29.32 5.57
C GLY A 722 11.22 30.79 5.89
N VAL A 723 10.08 31.03 6.53
CA VAL A 723 9.70 32.34 7.07
C VAL A 723 10.49 32.63 8.34
N MET A 724 10.93 33.87 8.45
CA MET A 724 11.87 34.32 9.49
C MET A 724 11.40 35.59 10.17
N LEU A 725 11.97 35.89 11.33
CA LEU A 725 11.83 37.21 11.93
C LEU A 725 12.57 38.24 11.07
N PRO A 726 12.08 39.50 10.98
CA PRO A 726 12.72 40.56 10.18
C PRO A 726 14.17 40.88 10.54
N THR A 727 14.64 40.44 11.71
CA THR A 727 16.01 40.65 12.20
C THR A 727 16.98 39.54 11.80
N GLU A 728 16.50 38.47 11.19
CA GLU A 728 17.27 37.27 10.86
C GLU A 728 17.81 37.32 9.44
N THR A 729 18.83 36.49 9.17
CA THR A 729 19.43 36.35 7.84
C THR A 729 19.53 34.89 7.47
N ASP A 730 19.38 34.59 6.19
CA ASP A 730 19.57 33.24 5.65
C ASP A 730 20.40 33.26 4.37
N ALA A 731 20.96 32.10 4.03
CA ALA A 731 21.54 31.86 2.72
C ALA A 731 20.45 31.41 1.72
N ALA A 732 20.78 31.43 0.42
CA ALA A 732 19.91 30.79 -0.57
C ALA A 732 19.94 29.27 -0.40
N LEU A 733 18.82 28.61 -0.66
CA LEU A 733 18.75 27.15 -0.65
C LEU A 733 19.75 26.55 -1.66
N PRO A 734 20.44 25.46 -1.31
CA PRO A 734 21.21 24.67 -2.25
C PRO A 734 20.36 24.27 -3.47
N THR A 735 20.98 24.24 -4.64
CA THR A 735 20.37 23.60 -5.82
C THR A 735 20.93 22.20 -5.92
N VAL A 736 20.09 21.19 -5.71
CA VAL A 736 20.42 19.81 -6.02
C VAL A 736 20.31 19.64 -7.54
N VAL A 737 21.35 19.10 -8.16
CA VAL A 737 21.33 18.75 -9.58
C VAL A 737 21.50 17.24 -9.64
N VAL A 738 20.38 16.54 -9.75
CA VAL A 738 20.38 15.11 -10.08
C VAL A 738 20.55 14.98 -11.59
N SER A 739 21.48 14.14 -12.02
CA SER A 739 21.76 13.89 -13.43
C SER A 739 21.28 12.50 -13.81
N VAL A 740 19.97 12.34 -13.94
CA VAL A 740 19.34 11.16 -14.53
C VAL A 740 19.40 11.22 -16.07
N ASP A 741 19.53 10.05 -16.70
CA ASP A 741 19.51 9.89 -18.15
C ASP A 741 18.39 8.92 -18.52
N GLU A 742 17.19 9.47 -18.67
CA GLU A 742 15.96 8.80 -19.08
C GLU A 742 16.10 7.95 -20.35
N THR A 743 17.12 8.20 -21.18
CA THR A 743 17.38 7.36 -22.37
C THR A 743 18.00 6.01 -22.03
N ARG A 744 18.37 5.79 -20.76
CA ARG A 744 19.08 4.61 -20.29
C ARG A 744 18.39 3.89 -19.12
N GLN A 745 17.35 4.48 -18.55
CA GLN A 745 16.58 3.97 -17.42
C GLN A 745 15.32 3.25 -17.91
N THR A 746 14.78 2.33 -17.10
CA THR A 746 13.69 1.42 -17.47
C THR A 746 12.62 1.43 -16.38
N ASP A 747 11.42 1.87 -16.72
CA ASP A 747 10.26 1.80 -15.82
C ASP A 747 9.54 0.46 -16.00
N ARG A 748 9.23 -0.18 -14.88
CA ARG A 748 8.64 -1.52 -14.81
C ARG A 748 7.35 -1.54 -14.00
N LEU A 749 6.30 -2.11 -14.58
CA LEU A 749 5.05 -2.43 -13.90
C LEU A 749 4.87 -3.95 -13.82
N ASP A 750 4.94 -4.49 -12.60
CA ASP A 750 4.68 -5.89 -12.29
C ASP A 750 3.32 -6.04 -11.59
N ILE A 751 2.43 -6.85 -12.18
CA ILE A 751 1.07 -7.05 -11.70
C ILE A 751 0.89 -8.51 -11.30
N TYR A 752 0.62 -8.75 -10.01
CA TYR A 752 0.52 -10.08 -9.42
C TYR A 752 -0.94 -10.45 -9.14
N ALA A 753 -1.50 -11.34 -9.96
CA ALA A 753 -2.73 -12.09 -9.68
C ALA A 753 -2.44 -13.56 -9.33
N ALA A 754 -1.17 -13.94 -9.22
CA ALA A 754 -0.70 -15.31 -9.04
C ALA A 754 -1.16 -16.02 -7.75
N GLY A 755 -1.68 -15.28 -6.77
CA GLY A 755 -2.32 -15.84 -5.59
C GLY A 755 -3.76 -16.27 -5.78
N SER A 756 -4.41 -15.78 -6.84
CA SER A 756 -5.74 -16.22 -7.21
C SER A 756 -5.73 -17.69 -7.61
N VAL A 757 -6.73 -18.41 -7.13
CA VAL A 757 -6.97 -19.82 -7.48
C VAL A 757 -8.33 -20.03 -8.14
N THR A 758 -9.01 -18.93 -8.46
CA THR A 758 -10.33 -18.91 -9.07
C THR A 758 -10.21 -18.53 -10.53
N ASP A 759 -11.16 -18.98 -11.35
CA ASP A 759 -11.25 -18.59 -12.75
C ASP A 759 -11.53 -17.08 -12.86
N ASP A 760 -10.50 -16.29 -13.09
CA ASP A 760 -10.60 -14.85 -13.22
C ASP A 760 -10.75 -14.43 -14.68
N SER A 761 -11.30 -13.23 -14.88
CA SER A 761 -11.37 -12.66 -16.23
C SER A 761 -11.01 -11.18 -16.23
N GLY A 762 -10.32 -10.75 -17.27
CA GLY A 762 -9.94 -9.36 -17.42
C GLY A 762 -9.72 -8.90 -18.85
N THR A 763 -9.51 -7.60 -18.99
CA THR A 763 -9.29 -6.92 -20.27
C THR A 763 -8.09 -6.00 -20.16
N LEU A 764 -7.16 -6.15 -21.09
CA LEU A 764 -5.96 -5.34 -21.24
C LEU A 764 -6.12 -4.38 -22.41
N THR A 765 -5.84 -3.10 -22.16
CA THR A 765 -5.81 -2.02 -23.17
C THR A 765 -4.48 -1.30 -23.11
N GLU A 766 -4.24 -0.34 -24.00
CA GLU A 766 -2.96 0.40 -24.04
C GLU A 766 -2.69 1.17 -22.74
N THR A 767 -3.74 1.52 -21.99
CA THR A 767 -3.67 2.41 -20.83
C THR A 767 -4.39 1.88 -19.60
N ASN A 768 -4.94 0.66 -19.63
CA ASN A 768 -5.75 0.15 -18.52
C ASN A 768 -5.81 -1.38 -18.50
N LEU A 769 -5.73 -1.95 -17.30
CA LEU A 769 -6.09 -3.34 -16.97
C LEU A 769 -7.31 -3.32 -16.04
N SER A 770 -8.34 -4.10 -16.36
CA SER A 770 -9.56 -4.23 -15.56
C SER A 770 -10.03 -5.68 -15.48
N GLY A 771 -10.75 -6.05 -14.42
CA GLY A 771 -11.18 -7.43 -14.16
C GLY A 771 -10.44 -8.04 -12.97
N PHE A 772 -10.22 -9.36 -12.95
CA PHE A 772 -9.43 -10.08 -11.93
C PHE A 772 -9.84 -9.76 -10.48
N GLY A 773 -11.15 -9.66 -10.23
CA GLY A 773 -11.70 -9.31 -8.92
C GLY A 773 -11.54 -7.83 -8.49
N MET A 774 -10.87 -6.98 -9.29
CA MET A 774 -10.73 -5.55 -8.99
C MET A 774 -12.07 -4.82 -8.99
N GLY A 775 -12.12 -3.64 -8.38
CA GLY A 775 -13.28 -2.75 -8.40
C GLY A 775 -13.84 -2.55 -9.82
N ALA A 776 -15.12 -2.87 -10.02
CA ALA A 776 -15.74 -2.86 -11.35
C ALA A 776 -16.30 -1.49 -11.78
N ALA A 777 -16.44 -0.55 -10.83
CA ALA A 777 -17.01 0.77 -11.07
C ALA A 777 -15.92 1.85 -11.02
N GLY A 778 -15.91 2.74 -12.02
CA GLY A 778 -15.07 3.93 -11.97
C GLY A 778 -15.61 4.93 -10.93
N LEU A 779 -14.72 5.75 -10.39
CA LEU A 779 -15.06 6.79 -9.42
C LEU A 779 -15.29 8.12 -10.13
N THR A 780 -16.36 8.83 -9.83
CA THR A 780 -16.60 10.19 -10.34
C THR A 780 -16.68 11.17 -9.19
N LEU A 781 -15.69 12.05 -9.11
CA LEU A 781 -15.57 13.07 -8.07
C LEU A 781 -16.00 14.43 -8.61
N ASN A 782 -16.65 15.23 -7.76
CA ASN A 782 -16.93 16.63 -8.06
C ASN A 782 -15.78 17.50 -7.56
N MET A 783 -14.75 17.69 -8.38
CA MET A 783 -13.60 18.56 -8.07
C MET A 783 -13.95 20.06 -8.01
N GLY A 784 -15.20 20.44 -8.33
CA GLY A 784 -15.70 21.81 -8.20
C GLY A 784 -16.52 22.00 -6.93
N SER A 785 -16.96 23.22 -6.66
CA SER A 785 -17.88 23.46 -5.55
C SER A 785 -19.28 22.90 -5.85
N ASP A 786 -20.11 22.69 -4.81
CA ASP A 786 -21.52 22.33 -4.98
C ASP A 786 -22.31 23.33 -5.85
N LEU A 787 -21.88 24.59 -5.89
CA LEU A 787 -22.51 25.66 -6.66
C LEU A 787 -22.00 25.75 -8.10
N ASP A 788 -20.82 25.18 -8.39
CA ASP A 788 -20.18 25.13 -9.72
C ASP A 788 -19.42 23.80 -9.89
N PRO A 789 -20.15 22.70 -10.15
CA PRO A 789 -19.58 21.36 -10.11
C PRO A 789 -18.68 21.07 -11.32
N THR A 790 -17.53 20.46 -11.06
CA THR A 790 -16.57 19.97 -12.07
C THR A 790 -16.33 18.49 -11.86
N TYR A 791 -17.00 17.65 -12.64
CA TYR A 791 -16.88 16.20 -12.50
C TYR A 791 -15.64 15.65 -13.22
N VAL A 792 -14.82 14.90 -12.48
CA VAL A 792 -13.68 14.12 -13.01
C VAL A 792 -13.99 12.64 -12.78
N THR A 793 -13.84 11.82 -13.82
CA THR A 793 -14.08 10.38 -13.77
C THR A 793 -12.77 9.63 -13.89
N TYR A 794 -12.50 8.77 -12.92
CA TYR A 794 -11.40 7.84 -12.85
C TYR A 794 -11.88 6.45 -13.27
N ALA A 795 -11.14 5.80 -14.17
CA ALA A 795 -11.50 4.46 -14.65
C ALA A 795 -11.26 3.41 -13.57
N ALA A 796 -12.07 2.34 -13.57
CA ALA A 796 -11.89 1.23 -12.66
C ALA A 796 -10.69 0.35 -13.07
N GLY A 797 -10.07 -0.32 -12.08
CA GLY A 797 -8.88 -1.13 -12.28
C GLY A 797 -7.58 -0.31 -12.24
N ILE A 798 -6.57 -0.76 -12.99
CA ILE A 798 -5.23 -0.18 -13.02
C ILE A 798 -5.05 0.55 -14.34
N SER A 799 -5.12 1.87 -14.31
CA SER A 799 -4.71 2.74 -15.41
C SER A 799 -3.21 2.98 -15.35
N TYR A 800 -2.50 2.88 -16.48
CA TYR A 800 -1.06 3.04 -16.51
C TYR A 800 -0.58 3.76 -17.78
N ALA A 801 0.56 4.46 -17.68
CA ALA A 801 1.20 5.15 -18.80
C ALA A 801 2.72 5.28 -18.59
N GLU A 802 3.44 5.50 -19.70
CA GLU A 802 4.89 5.77 -19.69
C GLU A 802 5.72 4.64 -19.08
N PHE A 803 5.51 3.40 -19.53
CA PHE A 803 6.28 2.22 -19.10
C PHE A 803 7.07 1.61 -20.25
N GLU A 804 8.27 1.08 -19.96
CA GLU A 804 9.03 0.25 -20.89
C GLU A 804 8.76 -1.24 -20.72
N VAL A 805 8.41 -1.70 -19.52
CA VAL A 805 8.08 -3.11 -19.25
C VAL A 805 6.77 -3.19 -18.46
N VAL A 806 5.83 -3.98 -18.96
CA VAL A 806 4.58 -4.31 -18.27
C VAL A 806 4.47 -5.83 -18.21
N GLU A 807 4.45 -6.40 -17.01
CA GLU A 807 4.38 -7.83 -16.79
C GLU A 807 3.13 -8.18 -15.96
N LEU A 808 2.36 -9.14 -16.45
CA LEU A 808 1.16 -9.66 -15.79
C LEU A 808 1.36 -11.15 -15.47
N MET A 809 1.16 -11.50 -14.21
CA MET A 809 1.27 -12.87 -13.70
C MET A 809 -0.11 -13.32 -13.21
N LEU A 810 -0.72 -14.24 -13.95
CA LEU A 810 -2.02 -14.83 -13.63
C LEU A 810 -1.91 -16.01 -12.65
N GLY A 811 -3.07 -16.47 -12.18
CA GLY A 811 -3.28 -17.35 -11.03
C GLY A 811 -3.00 -18.81 -11.31
N SER A 812 -3.67 -19.68 -10.54
CA SER A 812 -3.73 -21.12 -10.79
C SER A 812 -5.13 -21.60 -11.24
N GLY A 813 -6.04 -20.67 -11.52
CA GLY A 813 -7.40 -20.94 -12.01
C GLY A 813 -7.45 -20.98 -13.54
N ASP A 814 -8.58 -21.35 -14.13
CA ASP A 814 -8.72 -21.30 -15.60
C ASP A 814 -9.00 -19.85 -16.02
N ASP A 815 -7.96 -19.03 -16.16
CA ASP A 815 -8.08 -17.58 -16.31
C ASP A 815 -8.37 -17.16 -17.77
N ARG A 816 -9.00 -15.99 -17.91
CA ARG A 816 -9.33 -15.41 -19.22
C ARG A 816 -8.84 -13.98 -19.37
N LEU A 817 -7.95 -13.75 -20.33
CA LEU A 817 -7.46 -12.42 -20.67
C LEU A 817 -7.83 -12.01 -22.11
N ASP A 818 -8.62 -10.94 -22.22
CA ASP A 818 -8.93 -10.28 -23.49
C ASP A 818 -7.98 -9.09 -23.73
N ILE A 819 -7.12 -9.17 -24.73
CA ILE A 819 -6.14 -8.13 -25.08
C ILE A 819 -6.66 -7.28 -26.25
N ALA A 820 -7.12 -6.06 -25.97
CA ALA A 820 -7.54 -5.12 -27.01
C ALA A 820 -6.34 -4.36 -27.63
N SER A 821 -5.34 -4.03 -26.81
CA SER A 821 -4.10 -3.35 -27.24
C SER A 821 -3.06 -3.40 -26.11
N THR A 822 -1.76 -3.33 -26.45
CA THR A 822 -0.65 -3.27 -25.49
C THR A 822 -0.03 -1.86 -25.46
N ALA A 823 0.74 -1.54 -24.41
CA ALA A 823 1.39 -0.23 -24.29
C ALA A 823 2.35 0.06 -25.46
N LYS A 824 2.34 1.30 -25.96
CA LYS A 824 3.23 1.72 -27.04
C LYS A 824 4.64 1.99 -26.52
N GLY A 825 5.64 1.41 -27.17
CA GLY A 825 7.05 1.49 -26.81
C GLY A 825 7.46 0.51 -25.73
N ALA A 826 6.51 -0.28 -25.19
CA ALA A 826 6.73 -1.19 -24.08
C ALA A 826 6.89 -2.65 -24.55
N LEU A 827 7.59 -3.43 -23.72
CA LEU A 827 7.53 -4.88 -23.68
C LEU A 827 6.39 -5.30 -22.75
N THR A 828 5.36 -5.93 -23.30
CA THR A 828 4.31 -6.58 -22.52
C THR A 828 4.56 -8.08 -22.43
N VAL A 829 4.70 -8.59 -21.21
CA VAL A 829 4.88 -10.02 -20.91
C VAL A 829 3.67 -10.50 -20.12
N ILE A 830 3.07 -11.61 -20.55
CA ILE A 830 1.91 -12.21 -19.90
C ILE A 830 2.27 -13.66 -19.58
N HIS A 831 2.02 -14.06 -18.34
CA HIS A 831 2.09 -15.44 -17.86
C HIS A 831 0.68 -15.88 -17.50
N GLY A 832 0.18 -16.98 -18.05
CA GLY A 832 -1.09 -17.59 -17.63
C GLY A 832 -0.99 -18.26 -16.26
N GLY A 833 0.20 -18.71 -15.88
CA GLY A 833 0.41 -19.30 -14.56
C GLY A 833 0.09 -20.78 -14.60
N GLY A 834 -0.94 -21.22 -13.89
CA GLY A 834 -1.41 -22.60 -14.02
C GLY A 834 -2.93 -22.64 -14.17
N GLY A 835 -3.48 -23.77 -14.61
CA GLY A 835 -4.86 -23.82 -15.08
C GLY A 835 -4.92 -23.81 -16.61
N SER A 836 -6.09 -24.09 -17.19
CA SER A 836 -6.25 -24.06 -18.64
C SER A 836 -6.67 -22.66 -19.08
N ASP A 837 -5.68 -21.81 -19.37
CA ASP A 837 -5.90 -20.38 -19.57
C ASP A 837 -6.37 -20.05 -20.98
N THR A 838 -7.14 -18.97 -21.11
CA THR A 838 -7.55 -18.42 -22.40
C THR A 838 -7.04 -16.98 -22.56
N ILE A 839 -5.96 -16.82 -23.32
CA ILE A 839 -5.36 -15.51 -23.60
C ILE A 839 -5.58 -15.18 -25.08
N ARG A 840 -6.28 -14.09 -25.37
CA ARG A 840 -6.62 -13.77 -26.77
C ARG A 840 -6.61 -12.29 -27.08
N THR A 841 -6.30 -11.97 -28.33
CA THR A 841 -6.49 -10.63 -28.88
C THR A 841 -7.95 -10.40 -29.26
N VAL A 842 -8.47 -9.21 -28.95
CA VAL A 842 -9.84 -8.81 -29.30
C VAL A 842 -9.80 -7.63 -30.25
N ALA A 843 -10.36 -7.84 -31.45
CA ALA A 843 -10.41 -6.81 -32.47
C ALA A 843 -11.26 -5.60 -32.07
N ASP A 844 -10.75 -4.42 -32.36
CA ASP A 844 -11.46 -3.16 -32.29
C ASP A 844 -12.48 -3.00 -33.44
N SER A 845 -13.10 -1.82 -33.55
CA SER A 845 -14.04 -1.51 -34.62
C SER A 845 -13.46 -1.57 -36.05
N SER A 846 -12.12 -1.54 -36.18
CA SER A 846 -11.39 -1.69 -37.45
C SER A 846 -11.04 -3.15 -37.76
N GLY A 847 -11.30 -4.07 -36.83
CA GLY A 847 -11.00 -5.50 -36.98
C GLY A 847 -9.60 -5.87 -36.52
N GLN A 848 -8.92 -5.02 -35.74
CA GLN A 848 -7.51 -5.18 -35.35
C GLN A 848 -7.32 -4.96 -33.85
N ALA A 849 -6.33 -5.60 -33.25
CA ALA A 849 -5.85 -5.32 -31.90
C ALA A 849 -4.46 -4.68 -32.02
N LEU A 850 -4.26 -3.50 -31.44
CA LEU A 850 -2.99 -2.77 -31.54
C LEU A 850 -1.94 -3.40 -30.62
N THR A 851 -1.41 -4.54 -31.06
CA THR A 851 -0.44 -5.38 -30.37
C THR A 851 0.60 -5.93 -31.35
N GLY A 852 1.74 -6.35 -30.83
CA GLY A 852 2.80 -7.01 -31.59
C GLY A 852 3.74 -6.05 -32.34
N GLY A 853 4.92 -6.55 -32.69
CA GLY A 853 5.99 -5.82 -33.36
C GLY A 853 6.89 -5.01 -32.43
N ALA A 854 7.93 -4.38 -33.00
CA ALA A 854 8.96 -3.67 -32.24
C ALA A 854 8.46 -2.42 -31.48
N ASP A 855 7.30 -1.87 -31.86
CA ASP A 855 6.70 -0.72 -31.18
C ASP A 855 5.76 -1.14 -30.03
N ARG A 856 5.34 -2.42 -29.96
CA ARG A 856 4.32 -2.93 -29.03
C ARG A 856 4.56 -4.41 -28.72
N ALA A 857 5.78 -4.72 -28.25
CA ALA A 857 6.24 -6.08 -28.12
C ALA A 857 5.31 -6.86 -27.18
N LEU A 858 4.85 -8.03 -27.63
CA LEU A 858 3.94 -8.89 -26.90
C LEU A 858 4.56 -10.29 -26.81
N VAL A 859 4.80 -10.73 -25.59
CA VAL A 859 5.21 -12.09 -25.23
C VAL A 859 4.10 -12.70 -24.39
N VAL A 860 3.63 -13.88 -24.77
CA VAL A 860 2.63 -14.64 -24.02
C VAL A 860 3.18 -16.02 -23.72
N PHE A 861 3.23 -16.35 -22.44
CA PHE A 861 3.43 -17.70 -21.94
C PHE A 861 2.06 -18.28 -21.59
N GLY A 862 1.80 -19.54 -21.96
CA GLY A 862 0.66 -20.29 -21.43
C GLY A 862 0.85 -20.45 -19.93
N ASP A 863 1.86 -21.20 -19.51
CA ASP A 863 2.23 -21.26 -18.10
C ASP A 863 3.14 -20.09 -17.67
N THR A 864 4.44 -20.28 -17.88
CA THR A 864 5.51 -19.42 -17.42
C THR A 864 6.75 -19.58 -18.28
N ALA A 865 7.77 -18.76 -18.05
CA ALA A 865 9.02 -18.89 -18.80
C ALA A 865 9.66 -20.27 -18.56
N GLN A 866 10.41 -20.78 -19.54
CA GLN A 866 11.02 -22.12 -19.52
C GLN A 866 11.66 -22.57 -18.19
N ASP A 867 12.25 -21.64 -17.41
CA ASP A 867 12.90 -22.00 -16.15
C ASP A 867 11.99 -22.06 -14.92
N GLY A 868 10.75 -21.57 -15.01
CA GLY A 868 9.78 -21.55 -13.90
C GLY A 868 10.15 -20.62 -12.76
N MET A 869 11.28 -19.90 -12.84
CA MET A 869 11.77 -19.10 -11.72
C MET A 869 10.87 -17.92 -11.41
N ARG A 870 10.06 -17.47 -12.38
CA ARG A 870 9.07 -16.42 -12.15
C ARG A 870 7.95 -16.89 -11.20
N TYR A 871 7.71 -18.19 -11.08
CA TYR A 871 6.69 -18.81 -10.23
C TYR A 871 7.35 -19.84 -9.27
N ASP A 872 8.26 -19.39 -8.41
CA ASP A 872 9.02 -20.28 -7.50
C ASP A 872 8.63 -20.13 -6.02
N MET A 873 7.72 -19.21 -5.70
CA MET A 873 7.38 -18.87 -4.33
C MET A 873 6.51 -19.96 -3.66
N ARG A 874 7.13 -20.77 -2.79
CA ARG A 874 6.48 -21.82 -1.95
C ARG A 874 6.75 -21.67 -0.45
N GLY A 875 7.59 -20.71 -0.09
CA GLY A 875 8.21 -20.61 1.23
C GLY A 875 7.57 -19.56 2.15
N VAL A 876 8.28 -19.30 3.25
CA VAL A 876 7.99 -18.25 4.25
C VAL A 876 8.80 -16.96 4.00
N THR A 877 9.57 -16.93 2.92
CA THR A 877 10.46 -15.82 2.56
C THR A 877 9.84 -15.10 1.38
N ALA A 878 9.69 -13.78 1.52
CA ALA A 878 9.22 -12.92 0.45
C ALA A 878 10.15 -13.06 -0.76
N THR A 879 9.58 -13.14 -1.95
CA THR A 879 10.33 -13.09 -3.21
C THR A 879 9.67 -12.09 -4.14
N GLY A 880 10.44 -11.48 -5.05
CA GLY A 880 9.84 -10.67 -6.11
C GLY A 880 9.11 -11.51 -7.16
N ASN A 881 8.80 -12.79 -6.89
CA ASN A 881 8.26 -13.77 -7.85
C ASN A 881 6.82 -14.15 -7.50
N ALA A 882 6.12 -14.67 -8.49
CA ALA A 882 4.78 -15.20 -8.36
C ALA A 882 4.72 -16.48 -7.52
N ARG A 883 3.56 -16.73 -6.90
CA ARG A 883 3.25 -17.98 -6.20
C ARG A 883 3.32 -19.16 -7.14
N ALA A 884 4.02 -20.22 -6.73
CA ALA A 884 4.14 -21.40 -7.56
C ALA A 884 2.82 -22.18 -7.67
N PHE A 885 2.56 -22.73 -8.85
CA PHE A 885 1.47 -23.67 -9.12
C PHE A 885 2.01 -25.09 -9.35
N ASP A 886 1.10 -26.07 -9.29
CA ASP A 886 1.40 -27.50 -9.51
C ASP A 886 0.62 -28.10 -10.70
N ASN A 887 -0.35 -27.35 -11.25
CA ASN A 887 -1.16 -27.74 -12.39
C ASN A 887 -0.89 -26.75 -13.53
N PRO A 888 -0.04 -27.09 -14.51
CA PRO A 888 0.25 -26.21 -15.64
C PRO A 888 -1.03 -25.99 -16.48
N GLY A 889 -1.57 -27.03 -17.11
CA GLY A 889 -2.90 -26.96 -17.75
C GLY A 889 -2.81 -27.29 -19.23
N ASP A 890 -3.88 -27.00 -19.98
CA ASP A 890 -3.88 -27.02 -21.45
C ASP A 890 -4.37 -25.64 -21.93
N ASP A 891 -3.48 -24.82 -22.49
CA ASP A 891 -3.74 -23.40 -22.73
C ASP A 891 -4.30 -23.10 -24.11
N LEU A 892 -5.11 -22.04 -24.20
CA LEU A 892 -5.63 -21.48 -25.45
C LEU A 892 -5.10 -20.07 -25.67
N ILE A 893 -4.10 -19.93 -26.53
CA ILE A 893 -3.55 -18.64 -26.93
C ILE A 893 -4.01 -18.29 -28.36
N ASP A 894 -4.79 -17.21 -28.51
CA ASP A 894 -5.29 -16.74 -29.81
C ASP A 894 -4.93 -15.27 -30.10
N LEU A 895 -3.82 -15.07 -30.82
CA LEU A 895 -3.29 -13.75 -31.19
C LEU A 895 -3.65 -13.33 -32.63
N THR A 896 -4.71 -13.92 -33.20
CA THR A 896 -5.21 -13.69 -34.56
C THR A 896 -5.32 -12.21 -34.97
N HIS A 897 -5.68 -11.33 -34.04
CA HIS A 897 -5.97 -9.93 -34.34
C HIS A 897 -4.77 -8.98 -34.15
N ALA A 898 -3.60 -9.51 -33.79
CA ALA A 898 -2.40 -8.70 -33.59
C ALA A 898 -1.93 -8.02 -34.88
N THR A 899 -1.52 -6.75 -34.75
CA THR A 899 -1.06 -5.91 -35.87
C THR A 899 0.42 -6.04 -36.22
N GLY A 900 1.18 -6.84 -35.47
CA GLY A 900 2.59 -7.09 -35.69
C GLY A 900 3.02 -8.46 -35.16
N SER A 901 4.33 -8.75 -35.22
CA SER A 901 4.89 -10.03 -34.79
C SER A 901 4.69 -10.28 -33.29
N VAL A 902 4.36 -11.51 -32.92
CA VAL A 902 4.17 -11.95 -31.53
C VAL A 902 5.15 -13.07 -31.15
N VAL A 903 5.39 -13.21 -29.84
CA VAL A 903 6.12 -14.34 -29.27
C VAL A 903 5.15 -15.14 -28.40
N ILE A 904 5.04 -16.43 -28.66
CA ILE A 904 4.16 -17.36 -27.92
C ILE A 904 5.00 -18.55 -27.46
N ASP A 905 4.80 -18.98 -26.23
CA ASP A 905 5.36 -20.21 -25.64
C ASP A 905 4.23 -20.89 -24.86
N GLY A 906 3.82 -22.09 -25.28
CA GLY A 906 2.72 -22.82 -24.63
C GLY A 906 3.10 -23.23 -23.22
N GLY A 907 4.21 -23.95 -23.08
CA GLY A 907 4.70 -24.39 -21.78
C GLY A 907 4.52 -25.90 -21.62
N ARG A 908 3.97 -26.36 -20.50
CA ARG A 908 3.66 -27.77 -20.28
C ARG A 908 2.17 -27.99 -20.47
N GLY A 909 1.78 -28.88 -21.37
CA GLY A 909 0.36 -29.10 -21.62
C GLY A 909 0.12 -29.47 -23.06
N ASP A 910 -1.10 -29.86 -23.40
CA ASP A 910 -1.50 -30.01 -24.79
C ASP A 910 -2.10 -28.67 -25.27
N ASP A 911 -1.26 -27.73 -25.70
CA ASP A 911 -1.65 -26.33 -25.89
C ASP A 911 -2.23 -26.05 -27.28
N SER A 912 -3.14 -25.08 -27.38
CA SER A 912 -3.69 -24.58 -28.63
C SER A 912 -3.23 -23.16 -28.90
N LEU A 913 -2.22 -23.03 -29.75
CA LEU A 913 -1.52 -21.78 -30.04
C LEU A 913 -1.90 -21.24 -31.42
N THR A 914 -2.31 -19.98 -31.50
CA THR A 914 -2.61 -19.30 -32.77
C THR A 914 -1.86 -17.97 -32.85
N GLY A 915 -1.00 -17.84 -33.87
CA GLY A 915 -0.22 -16.63 -34.14
C GLY A 915 -1.04 -15.49 -34.73
N SER A 916 -0.34 -14.47 -35.22
CA SER A 916 -0.83 -13.34 -36.00
C SER A 916 -0.73 -13.61 -37.50
N ASP A 917 -1.08 -12.65 -38.35
CA ASP A 917 -0.83 -12.73 -39.80
C ASP A 917 0.58 -12.15 -40.19
N HIS A 918 1.47 -11.92 -39.21
CA HIS A 918 2.82 -11.36 -39.37
C HIS A 918 3.90 -12.42 -39.08
N GLY A 919 5.19 -12.03 -39.00
CA GLY A 919 6.27 -13.01 -38.78
C GLY A 919 6.52 -13.29 -37.30
N ASP A 920 5.96 -14.38 -36.79
CA ASP A 920 5.90 -14.72 -35.37
C ASP A 920 6.98 -15.71 -34.93
N GLN A 921 7.20 -15.78 -33.61
CA GLN A 921 7.99 -16.83 -32.96
C GLN A 921 7.03 -17.63 -32.06
N ILE A 922 6.82 -18.91 -32.37
CA ILE A 922 5.90 -19.77 -31.65
C ILE A 922 6.65 -21.01 -31.17
N ALA A 923 6.51 -21.32 -29.89
CA ALA A 923 7.00 -22.50 -29.21
C ALA A 923 5.80 -23.24 -28.62
N GLY A 924 5.67 -24.55 -28.88
CA GLY A 924 4.69 -25.41 -28.22
C GLY A 924 5.11 -25.66 -26.78
N GLY A 925 6.24 -26.33 -26.60
CA GLY A 925 6.82 -26.61 -25.29
C GLY A 925 6.91 -28.11 -25.04
N SER A 926 6.27 -28.62 -24.00
CA SER A 926 6.15 -30.06 -23.75
C SER A 926 4.69 -30.49 -23.78
N GLY A 927 4.34 -31.38 -24.70
CA GLY A 927 3.00 -31.96 -24.81
C GLY A 927 2.61 -32.09 -26.28
N ASP A 928 1.40 -32.59 -26.57
CA ASP A 928 0.93 -32.73 -27.95
C ASP A 928 0.27 -31.41 -28.40
N ASP A 929 1.04 -30.50 -28.98
CA ASP A 929 0.60 -29.12 -29.20
C ASP A 929 -0.13 -28.93 -30.54
N ARG A 930 -1.09 -28.00 -30.55
CA ARG A 930 -1.78 -27.55 -31.75
C ARG A 930 -1.38 -26.13 -32.08
N ILE A 931 -0.50 -25.97 -33.07
CA ILE A 931 0.03 -24.67 -33.48
C ILE A 931 -0.57 -24.24 -34.82
N ASP A 932 -1.24 -23.09 -34.87
CA ASP A 932 -1.65 -22.41 -36.10
C ASP A 932 -0.87 -21.10 -36.28
N ALA A 933 0.17 -21.16 -37.12
CA ALA A 933 1.02 -20.02 -37.46
C ALA A 933 0.40 -19.11 -38.53
N ARG A 934 -0.85 -19.34 -38.97
CA ARG A 934 -1.61 -18.43 -39.84
C ARG A 934 -0.85 -17.92 -41.08
N ASP A 935 -1.01 -16.67 -41.52
CA ASP A 935 -0.22 -16.03 -42.60
C ASP A 935 1.08 -15.44 -42.02
N GLY A 936 1.95 -14.85 -42.83
CA GLY A 936 3.24 -14.34 -42.36
C GLY A 936 4.38 -15.35 -42.52
N ALA A 937 5.61 -14.92 -42.24
CA ALA A 937 6.78 -15.79 -42.34
C ALA A 937 7.22 -16.17 -40.93
N ASP A 938 6.74 -17.29 -40.42
CA ASP A 938 6.88 -17.61 -38.99
C ASP A 938 8.03 -18.57 -38.70
N HIS A 939 8.50 -18.49 -37.47
CA HIS A 939 9.34 -19.51 -36.85
C HIS A 939 8.49 -20.29 -35.88
N VAL A 940 8.30 -21.58 -36.17
CA VAL A 940 7.55 -22.50 -35.33
C VAL A 940 8.51 -23.54 -34.77
N TYR A 941 8.46 -23.69 -33.45
CA TYR A 941 9.05 -24.78 -32.73
C TYR A 941 7.92 -25.60 -32.08
N GLY A 942 7.90 -26.90 -32.32
CA GLY A 942 6.97 -27.79 -31.64
C GLY A 942 7.42 -27.97 -30.19
N ASP A 943 8.48 -28.73 -29.99
CA ASP A 943 8.96 -29.11 -28.65
C ASP A 943 10.03 -28.19 -28.03
N ASN A 944 10.18 -26.96 -28.47
CA ASN A 944 11.10 -26.04 -27.82
C ASN A 944 10.30 -25.04 -26.99
N GLY A 945 10.90 -24.51 -25.93
CA GLY A 945 10.40 -23.31 -25.26
C GLY A 945 11.36 -22.13 -25.34
N PHE A 946 10.94 -21.03 -24.74
CA PHE A 946 11.62 -19.73 -24.76
C PHE A 946 12.00 -19.24 -23.37
N ARG A 947 13.15 -18.56 -23.31
CA ARG A 947 13.49 -17.65 -22.22
C ARG A 947 13.45 -16.23 -22.72
N VAL A 948 12.92 -15.32 -21.92
CA VAL A 948 12.83 -13.90 -22.24
C VAL A 948 13.62 -13.08 -21.23
N ASP A 949 14.46 -12.18 -21.74
CA ASP A 949 15.15 -11.19 -20.92
C ASP A 949 14.31 -9.93 -20.79
N ALA A 950 13.48 -9.89 -19.74
CA ALA A 950 12.66 -8.72 -19.41
C ALA A 950 13.39 -7.72 -18.48
N SER A 951 14.70 -7.87 -18.26
CA SER A 951 15.43 -7.04 -17.28
C SER A 951 15.77 -5.63 -17.77
N ILE A 952 15.65 -5.37 -19.07
CA ILE A 952 15.98 -4.07 -19.69
C ILE A 952 14.98 -3.68 -20.78
N ARG A 953 14.79 -2.38 -20.97
CA ARG A 953 13.96 -1.83 -22.06
C ARG A 953 14.43 -2.22 -23.46
N LEU A 954 13.47 -2.22 -24.39
CA LEU A 954 13.62 -2.82 -25.71
C LEU A 954 14.72 -2.18 -26.58
N ASP A 955 14.89 -0.86 -26.49
CA ASP A 955 15.86 -0.07 -27.24
C ASP A 955 17.29 -0.15 -26.71
N LEU A 956 17.48 -0.66 -25.48
CA LEU A 956 18.79 -0.91 -24.87
C LEU A 956 19.27 -2.36 -24.99
N LEU A 957 18.43 -3.27 -25.51
CA LEU A 957 18.79 -4.67 -25.73
C LEU A 957 20.01 -4.80 -26.67
N THR A 958 21.15 -5.18 -26.09
CA THR A 958 22.37 -5.51 -26.85
C THR A 958 22.44 -6.99 -27.24
N GLY A 959 21.69 -7.85 -26.53
CA GLY A 959 21.50 -9.28 -26.78
C GLY A 959 20.19 -9.58 -27.50
N GLN A 960 19.78 -10.85 -27.53
CA GLN A 960 18.46 -11.25 -28.02
C GLN A 960 17.43 -11.10 -26.90
N LEU A 961 16.24 -10.58 -27.23
CA LEU A 961 15.11 -10.62 -26.29
C LEU A 961 14.72 -12.06 -25.93
N ILE A 962 14.71 -12.95 -26.94
CA ILE A 962 14.33 -14.35 -26.77
C ILE A 962 15.52 -15.29 -26.96
N THR A 963 15.59 -16.32 -26.12
CA THR A 963 16.53 -17.44 -26.27
C THR A 963 15.73 -18.73 -26.41
N VAL A 964 15.97 -19.45 -27.50
CA VAL A 964 15.36 -20.77 -27.74
C VAL A 964 16.05 -21.82 -26.89
N VAL A 965 15.25 -22.57 -26.15
CA VAL A 965 15.71 -23.69 -25.33
C VAL A 965 15.27 -24.98 -25.98
N SER A 966 16.21 -25.87 -26.25
CA SER A 966 15.97 -27.19 -26.85
C SER A 966 16.31 -28.34 -25.90
N ALA A 967 16.85 -28.01 -24.73
CA ALA A 967 17.25 -28.94 -23.69
C ALA A 967 17.39 -28.14 -22.41
N GLN A 968 16.68 -28.56 -21.36
CA GLN A 968 16.72 -27.92 -20.06
C GLN A 968 17.52 -28.78 -19.07
N ASP A 969 18.54 -28.20 -18.44
CA ASP A 969 19.23 -28.84 -17.33
C ASP A 969 18.38 -28.65 -16.06
N VAL A 970 17.57 -29.65 -15.74
CA VAL A 970 16.70 -29.65 -14.54
C VAL A 970 17.47 -29.64 -13.22
N THR A 971 18.80 -29.81 -13.26
CA THR A 971 19.67 -29.74 -12.09
C THR A 971 20.44 -28.41 -12.00
N ALA A 972 20.29 -27.53 -12.99
CA ALA A 972 20.91 -26.22 -12.97
C ALA A 972 20.34 -25.36 -11.85
N ALA A 973 21.20 -24.52 -11.26
CA ALA A 973 20.73 -23.47 -10.37
C ALA A 973 19.93 -22.45 -11.20
N GLY A 974 18.74 -22.06 -10.72
CA GLY A 974 17.82 -21.20 -11.46
C GLY A 974 16.90 -21.97 -12.42
N PHE A 975 16.54 -23.21 -12.08
CA PHE A 975 15.44 -23.95 -12.67
C PHE A 975 14.51 -24.42 -11.55
N ASP A 976 13.22 -24.11 -11.67
CA ASP A 976 12.19 -24.61 -10.78
C ASP A 976 11.56 -25.88 -11.37
N ALA A 977 11.68 -27.00 -10.66
CA ALA A 977 11.16 -28.27 -11.16
C ALA A 977 9.64 -28.40 -11.09
N GLY A 978 8.96 -27.59 -10.26
CA GLY A 978 7.52 -27.62 -10.14
C GLY A 978 6.85 -26.87 -11.28
N THR A 979 7.32 -25.66 -11.60
CA THR A 979 6.69 -24.76 -12.57
C THR A 979 7.43 -24.66 -13.91
N GLY A 980 8.75 -24.85 -13.94
CA GLY A 980 9.53 -24.68 -15.17
C GLY A 980 9.46 -25.88 -16.09
N ASP A 981 9.41 -25.69 -17.40
CA ASP A 981 9.34 -26.83 -18.32
C ASP A 981 10.68 -27.57 -18.45
N ALA A 982 10.65 -28.89 -18.27
CA ALA A 982 11.80 -29.76 -18.33
C ALA A 982 12.12 -30.28 -19.74
N LEU A 983 11.20 -30.14 -20.72
CA LEU A 983 11.38 -30.62 -22.10
C LEU A 983 11.79 -32.09 -22.13
N THR A 984 11.09 -32.94 -21.37
CA THR A 984 11.56 -34.32 -21.10
C THR A 984 11.37 -35.28 -22.27
N ALA A 985 10.35 -35.07 -23.08
CA ALA A 985 10.05 -35.87 -24.26
C ALA A 985 9.38 -34.98 -25.31
N ALA A 986 9.62 -35.32 -26.57
CA ALA A 986 8.95 -34.71 -27.71
C ALA A 986 7.49 -35.17 -27.78
N GLY A 987 6.57 -34.24 -28.02
CA GLY A 987 5.15 -34.45 -28.23
C GLY A 987 4.79 -34.60 -29.70
N ASN A 988 3.55 -34.97 -29.97
CA ASN A 988 3.04 -35.19 -31.32
C ASN A 988 2.29 -33.95 -31.80
N ASP A 989 3.00 -33.06 -32.47
CA ASP A 989 2.47 -31.73 -32.71
C ASP A 989 1.65 -31.66 -33.99
N THR A 990 0.60 -30.85 -33.96
CA THR A 990 -0.17 -30.47 -35.14
C THR A 990 0.16 -29.04 -35.52
N ILE A 991 1.02 -28.88 -36.54
CA ILE A 991 1.49 -27.58 -37.01
C ILE A 991 0.77 -27.19 -38.31
N LEU A 992 0.10 -26.04 -38.28
CA LEU A 992 -0.67 -25.47 -39.37
C LEU A 992 -0.10 -24.11 -39.77
N GLY A 993 -0.11 -23.81 -41.06
CA GLY A 993 0.28 -22.51 -41.58
C GLY A 993 -0.28 -22.25 -42.96
N THR A 994 -0.45 -20.99 -43.32
CA THR A 994 -0.97 -20.54 -44.62
C THR A 994 -0.14 -19.39 -45.19
N GLY A 995 -0.35 -19.05 -46.47
CA GLY A 995 0.10 -17.77 -47.02
C GLY A 995 1.58 -17.66 -47.41
N LEU A 996 2.41 -17.05 -46.57
CA LEU A 996 3.87 -16.91 -46.75
C LEU A 996 4.64 -18.12 -46.19
N GLY A 997 5.92 -18.27 -46.58
CA GLY A 997 6.71 -19.46 -46.24
C GLY A 997 7.12 -19.52 -44.77
N LYS A 998 6.91 -20.67 -44.13
CA LYS A 998 7.19 -20.95 -42.71
C LYS A 998 8.55 -21.61 -42.51
N THR A 999 9.17 -21.39 -41.35
CA THR A 999 10.35 -22.13 -40.89
C THR A 999 9.96 -22.94 -39.66
N VAL A 1000 9.84 -24.26 -39.83
CA VAL A 1000 9.35 -25.19 -38.83
C VAL A 1000 10.47 -26.11 -38.37
N VAL A 1001 10.59 -26.24 -37.06
CA VAL A 1001 11.40 -27.23 -36.35
C VAL A 1001 10.42 -27.92 -35.40
N ALA A 1002 9.89 -29.09 -35.79
CA ALA A 1002 8.84 -29.72 -34.99
C ALA A 1002 9.45 -30.27 -33.70
N ASP A 1003 10.44 -31.15 -33.81
CA ASP A 1003 11.21 -31.62 -32.65
C ASP A 1003 12.39 -30.71 -32.26
N TYR A 1004 12.97 -30.97 -31.08
CA TYR A 1004 14.13 -30.28 -30.51
C TYR A 1004 15.25 -29.85 -31.49
N GLY A 1005 15.22 -28.57 -31.86
CA GLY A 1005 16.22 -27.97 -32.72
C GLY A 1005 16.41 -26.48 -32.49
N VAL A 1006 17.18 -25.84 -33.37
CA VAL A 1006 17.42 -24.39 -33.32
C VAL A 1006 17.42 -23.82 -34.74
N ILE A 1007 16.82 -22.63 -34.89
CA ILE A 1007 16.93 -21.80 -36.09
C ILE A 1007 17.97 -20.71 -35.80
N PHE A 1008 19.10 -20.78 -36.48
CA PHE A 1008 20.16 -19.77 -36.40
C PHE A 1008 19.89 -18.65 -37.38
N GLN A 1009 19.84 -17.41 -36.88
CA GLN A 1009 19.71 -16.19 -37.68
C GLN A 1009 21.02 -15.41 -37.72
N ALA A 1010 21.13 -14.48 -38.66
CA ALA A 1010 22.29 -13.61 -38.78
C ALA A 1010 22.50 -12.74 -37.54
N ALA A 1011 23.76 -12.49 -37.18
CA ALA A 1011 24.11 -11.62 -36.06
C ALA A 1011 23.56 -10.18 -36.26
N GLY A 1012 22.99 -9.60 -35.20
CA GLY A 1012 22.41 -8.25 -35.22
C GLY A 1012 20.92 -8.19 -35.60
N VAL A 1013 20.29 -9.33 -35.87
CA VAL A 1013 18.83 -9.46 -36.02
C VAL A 1013 18.20 -9.70 -34.66
N GLN A 1014 17.15 -8.96 -34.29
CA GLN A 1014 16.36 -9.26 -33.10
C GLN A 1014 15.30 -10.30 -33.43
N ARG A 1015 15.50 -11.53 -32.93
CA ARG A 1015 14.66 -12.68 -33.29
C ARG A 1015 13.19 -12.50 -32.90
N ALA A 1016 12.90 -11.73 -31.85
CA ALA A 1016 11.54 -11.46 -31.41
C ALA A 1016 10.69 -10.68 -32.42
N PHE A 1017 11.31 -9.95 -33.37
CA PHE A 1017 10.59 -9.08 -34.31
C PHE A 1017 10.94 -9.33 -35.79
N ASP A 1018 11.92 -10.20 -36.05
CA ASP A 1018 12.37 -10.51 -37.40
C ASP A 1018 12.65 -12.01 -37.51
N THR A 1019 11.86 -12.68 -38.33
CA THR A 1019 11.95 -14.11 -38.71
C THR A 1019 12.78 -14.31 -39.99
N GLY A 1020 13.35 -13.24 -40.53
CA GLY A 1020 14.20 -13.27 -41.71
C GLY A 1020 15.63 -13.74 -41.43
N SER A 1021 16.48 -13.66 -42.46
CA SER A 1021 17.93 -13.85 -42.33
C SER A 1021 18.38 -15.17 -41.68
N VAL A 1022 17.62 -16.23 -41.89
CA VAL A 1022 17.95 -17.59 -41.43
C VAL A 1022 19.22 -18.09 -42.12
N LEU A 1023 20.16 -18.59 -41.32
CA LEU A 1023 21.46 -19.12 -41.74
C LEU A 1023 21.53 -20.64 -41.65
N GLU A 1024 20.94 -21.23 -40.61
CA GLU A 1024 20.99 -22.68 -40.38
C GLU A 1024 19.74 -23.14 -39.61
N LEU A 1025 19.12 -24.23 -40.05
CA LEU A 1025 18.22 -25.05 -39.22
C LEU A 1025 19.03 -26.27 -38.78
N ARG A 1026 18.93 -26.67 -37.52
CA ARG A 1026 19.67 -27.83 -37.01
C ARG A 1026 18.91 -28.57 -35.91
N ALA A 1027 18.73 -29.87 -36.10
CA ALA A 1027 18.29 -30.81 -35.07
C ALA A 1027 19.39 -30.99 -34.02
N LEU A 1028 19.02 -31.03 -32.74
CA LEU A 1028 19.96 -31.21 -31.63
C LEU A 1028 19.76 -32.54 -30.90
N ARG A 1029 18.54 -32.90 -30.53
CA ARG A 1029 18.22 -34.17 -29.85
C ARG A 1029 17.68 -35.20 -30.85
N VAL A 1030 18.53 -35.59 -31.80
CA VAL A 1030 18.18 -36.39 -32.99
C VAL A 1030 17.59 -37.80 -32.73
N THR A 1031 17.64 -38.30 -31.49
CA THR A 1031 17.08 -39.60 -31.10
C THR A 1031 15.73 -39.50 -30.41
N GLU A 1032 15.25 -38.29 -30.15
CA GLU A 1032 14.08 -37.98 -29.36
C GLU A 1032 13.19 -37.06 -30.22
N GLY A 1033 12.08 -37.61 -30.70
CA GLY A 1033 11.13 -36.89 -31.53
C GLY A 1033 9.74 -37.52 -31.49
N GLY A 1034 8.74 -36.70 -31.81
CA GLY A 1034 7.33 -37.03 -31.88
C GLY A 1034 6.87 -37.43 -33.27
N SER A 1035 5.60 -37.79 -33.39
CA SER A 1035 4.94 -38.06 -34.67
C SER A 1035 4.11 -36.86 -35.10
N ASP A 1036 4.68 -35.99 -35.92
CA ASP A 1036 4.10 -34.68 -36.17
C ASP A 1036 3.17 -34.65 -37.39
N VAL A 1037 2.17 -33.78 -37.35
CA VAL A 1037 1.30 -33.47 -38.48
C VAL A 1037 1.51 -32.02 -38.90
N ILE A 1038 2.31 -31.85 -39.95
CA ILE A 1038 2.69 -30.54 -40.46
C ILE A 1038 1.92 -30.28 -41.77
N THR A 1039 1.02 -29.29 -41.76
CA THR A 1039 0.27 -28.86 -42.95
C THR A 1039 0.46 -27.36 -43.18
N LEU A 1040 1.28 -27.02 -44.16
CA LEU A 1040 1.62 -25.67 -44.56
C LEU A 1040 0.96 -25.30 -45.91
N GLY A 1041 0.80 -24.01 -46.14
CA GLY A 1041 0.05 -23.46 -47.26
C GLY A 1041 0.91 -23.22 -48.51
N SER A 1042 0.72 -22.06 -49.12
CA SER A 1042 1.66 -21.60 -50.16
C SER A 1042 2.91 -21.02 -49.51
N GLY A 1043 4.06 -21.05 -50.17
CA GLY A 1043 5.28 -20.44 -49.65
C GLY A 1043 6.56 -21.22 -49.94
N ASP A 1044 7.71 -20.56 -49.73
CA ASP A 1044 9.01 -21.25 -49.77
C ASP A 1044 9.32 -21.74 -48.33
N ASP A 1045 8.65 -22.83 -47.91
CA ASP A 1045 8.73 -23.39 -46.55
C ASP A 1045 10.06 -24.09 -46.24
N ARG A 1046 10.42 -24.17 -44.96
CA ARG A 1046 11.62 -24.86 -44.47
C ARG A 1046 11.21 -25.70 -43.28
N VAL A 1047 11.24 -27.02 -43.43
CA VAL A 1047 10.76 -27.95 -42.42
C VAL A 1047 11.87 -28.90 -42.02
N LEU A 1048 12.04 -29.04 -40.72
CA LEU A 1048 12.75 -30.10 -40.04
C LEU A 1048 11.72 -30.74 -39.10
N ALA A 1049 11.24 -31.94 -39.40
CA ALA A 1049 10.22 -32.58 -38.55
C ALA A 1049 10.91 -33.23 -37.34
N GLY A 1050 11.76 -34.24 -37.55
CA GLY A 1050 12.74 -34.66 -36.56
C GLY A 1050 12.91 -36.16 -36.47
N SER A 1051 12.41 -36.86 -35.46
CA SER A 1051 12.49 -38.32 -35.44
C SER A 1051 11.20 -38.93 -34.92
N GLY A 1052 10.43 -39.55 -35.80
CA GLY A 1052 9.15 -40.17 -35.48
C GLY A 1052 8.33 -40.26 -36.75
N ASP A 1053 7.17 -40.92 -36.71
CA ASP A 1053 6.38 -41.06 -37.95
C ASP A 1053 5.70 -39.73 -38.27
N ASP A 1054 6.28 -38.97 -39.20
CA ASP A 1054 5.82 -37.61 -39.52
C ASP A 1054 4.84 -37.60 -40.70
N ARG A 1055 3.98 -36.58 -40.75
CA ARG A 1055 3.10 -36.33 -41.88
C ARG A 1055 3.24 -34.88 -42.33
N ILE A 1056 3.93 -34.69 -43.46
CA ILE A 1056 4.30 -33.36 -43.94
C ILE A 1056 3.61 -33.04 -45.28
N ASP A 1057 2.80 -31.98 -45.28
CA ASP A 1057 2.26 -31.35 -46.48
C ASP A 1057 2.70 -29.88 -46.51
N THR A 1058 3.58 -29.52 -47.44
CA THR A 1058 4.08 -28.13 -47.61
C THR A 1058 3.34 -27.34 -48.69
N GLY A 1059 2.23 -27.88 -49.22
CA GLY A 1059 1.42 -27.18 -50.21
C GLY A 1059 2.17 -26.74 -51.47
N GLU A 1060 2.04 -25.47 -51.85
CA GLU A 1060 2.58 -24.92 -53.11
C GLU A 1060 3.76 -23.97 -52.89
N GLY A 1061 4.93 -24.26 -53.48
CA GLY A 1061 6.06 -23.33 -53.51
C GLY A 1061 7.41 -24.04 -53.66
N ARG A 1062 8.52 -23.37 -53.33
CA ARG A 1062 9.86 -23.98 -53.31
C ARG A 1062 10.31 -24.23 -51.87
N GLY A 1063 9.64 -25.16 -51.22
CA GLY A 1063 9.98 -25.61 -49.87
C GLY A 1063 11.18 -26.57 -49.82
N PHE A 1064 11.81 -26.64 -48.64
CA PHE A 1064 12.82 -27.63 -48.28
C PHE A 1064 12.33 -28.40 -47.07
N VAL A 1065 12.24 -29.72 -47.22
CA VAL A 1065 11.79 -30.62 -46.15
C VAL A 1065 12.92 -31.59 -45.84
N LEU A 1066 13.28 -31.66 -44.58
CA LEU A 1066 13.96 -32.79 -43.97
C LEU A 1066 12.94 -33.43 -43.03
N ALA A 1067 12.51 -34.64 -43.37
CA ALA A 1067 11.50 -35.34 -42.58
C ALA A 1067 12.16 -35.84 -41.28
N ASP A 1068 13.19 -36.68 -41.40
CA ASP A 1068 14.01 -36.98 -40.24
C ASP A 1068 14.99 -35.83 -39.82
N SER A 1069 15.86 -36.13 -38.85
CA SER A 1069 16.86 -35.26 -38.25
C SER A 1069 18.03 -34.85 -39.16
N GLY A 1070 18.50 -33.61 -39.01
CA GLY A 1070 19.67 -33.10 -39.73
C GLY A 1070 19.90 -31.60 -39.63
N LEU A 1071 20.54 -31.03 -40.65
CA LEU A 1071 20.76 -29.60 -40.76
C LEU A 1071 20.59 -29.09 -42.19
N ILE A 1072 20.11 -27.86 -42.31
CA ILE A 1072 19.97 -27.12 -43.57
C ILE A 1072 20.68 -25.77 -43.41
N ARG A 1073 21.62 -25.43 -44.29
CA ARG A 1073 22.30 -24.13 -44.30
C ARG A 1073 21.90 -23.27 -45.48
N PHE A 1074 21.87 -21.97 -45.24
CA PHE A 1074 21.51 -20.95 -46.22
C PHE A 1074 22.64 -19.91 -46.38
N ASP A 1075 22.73 -19.33 -47.56
CA ASP A 1075 23.53 -18.12 -47.77
C ASP A 1075 22.77 -16.87 -47.30
N ALA A 1076 23.44 -15.72 -47.31
CA ALA A 1076 22.86 -14.43 -46.94
C ALA A 1076 21.71 -13.96 -47.89
N GLN A 1077 21.39 -14.71 -48.95
CA GLN A 1077 20.24 -14.47 -49.83
C GLN A 1077 19.12 -15.50 -49.58
N GLY A 1078 19.21 -16.30 -48.52
CA GLY A 1078 18.23 -17.33 -48.17
C GLY A 1078 18.25 -18.55 -49.11
N ARG A 1079 19.31 -18.74 -49.90
CA ARG A 1079 19.45 -19.91 -50.78
C ARG A 1079 20.17 -21.02 -50.04
N VAL A 1080 19.66 -22.23 -50.15
CA VAL A 1080 20.30 -23.42 -49.56
C VAL A 1080 21.70 -23.62 -50.14
N THR A 1081 22.67 -23.74 -49.24
CA THR A 1081 24.07 -24.08 -49.55
C THR A 1081 24.42 -25.51 -49.17
N GLU A 1082 23.74 -26.09 -48.18
CA GLU A 1082 24.00 -27.43 -47.67
C GLU A 1082 22.71 -28.01 -47.07
N ILE A 1083 22.44 -29.29 -47.34
CA ILE A 1083 21.44 -30.11 -46.64
C ILE A 1083 22.15 -31.39 -46.25
N THR A 1084 22.14 -31.72 -44.96
CA THR A 1084 22.79 -32.91 -44.42
C THR A 1084 21.82 -33.60 -43.47
N ALA A 1085 21.40 -34.81 -43.82
CA ALA A 1085 20.69 -35.69 -42.90
C ALA A 1085 21.68 -36.32 -41.90
N THR A 1086 21.28 -36.45 -40.65
CA THR A 1086 22.06 -37.14 -39.62
C THR A 1086 21.58 -38.58 -39.53
N ASP A 1087 22.49 -39.54 -39.66
CA ASP A 1087 22.18 -40.97 -39.58
C ASP A 1087 22.65 -41.50 -38.21
N ASP A 1088 21.71 -41.67 -37.28
CA ASP A 1088 21.96 -42.18 -35.93
C ASP A 1088 21.23 -43.49 -35.60
N GLY A 1089 20.33 -43.94 -36.49
CA GLY A 1089 19.56 -45.18 -36.34
C GLY A 1089 18.16 -45.01 -35.76
N SER A 1090 17.75 -43.78 -35.44
CA SER A 1090 16.38 -43.38 -35.10
C SER A 1090 15.73 -42.78 -36.36
N TYR A 1091 14.66 -43.39 -36.87
CA TYR A 1091 13.96 -42.94 -38.09
C TYR A 1091 12.45 -43.15 -37.95
N GLY A 1092 11.67 -42.38 -38.71
CA GLY A 1092 10.23 -42.52 -38.88
C GLY A 1092 9.77 -43.08 -40.24
N ASP A 1093 8.47 -43.31 -40.38
CA ASP A 1093 7.76 -43.50 -41.66
C ASP A 1093 7.02 -42.20 -42.08
N ASP A 1094 7.69 -41.38 -42.91
CA ASP A 1094 7.28 -39.99 -43.25
C ASP A 1094 6.60 -39.79 -44.63
#